data_AF-A0A412B613-F1
#
_entry.id   AF-A0A412B613-F1
#
_cell.length_a   1.000
_cell.length_b   1.000
_cell.length_c   1.000
_cell.angle_alpha   90.00
_cell.angle_beta   90.00
_cell.angle_gamma   90.00
#
_symmetry.space_group_name_H-M   'P 1'
#
loop_
_entity.id
_entity.type
_entity.pdbx_description
1 polymer ?
#
loop_
_entity_poly.entity_id
_entity_poly.type
_entity_poly.pdbx_seq_one_letter_code
_entity_poly.pdbx_strand_id
1 'polypeptide(L)'
;MDNIRNALKILFRYISSVEVIKSDTTYNHVAEGTFTNLANVYMPQYSNNEISNLVEYLGTELEWHNNKIRGRLIEEKKCSVNVFDIVLMFADSVLKEEHGMPVCQYHQLLRWRDTVVILGEDLFITAYLAQKDLLYPIRERRFFWPPVIGHDNRDLNRMMSKGVAENHFHLKGSAPLFHLSWLSLMNDARNPQFKRALDEYDARRLQMKVNYRVKYAEESLYVTYLQALLIRLYLFTYLTDETVSMGDEYVEYKYIKPYISDEAECNTIREDEGVRLSDYEDYLKPEIYSKLQKMIFRKEVEYLLQDTQELQFRTGDIQKCIVLLKQKYSTGKLDYAIWNNTLANSGEMHLNENLSGERWLLYSMFQKIYLSGKTFCKEFNWFYAYLLIKENIRSEMIQANNNVGFHNFLLYQNRKEMFVEGTPFEKVYLKMAVRDTIYNQHIKKLEARITPKDTSEQIRKSIQKNDAAILEGEKDKEGLRKKYFYVCHFIKGEDVDLTKGIDSEKFNCRHYRKRKAVERQSYALYEFRSKGDCFAERIRGIDASSEEIGCRPEVFAQAFRFLKNQAVRVIEYPKETVKVLPDLYMTYHVGEDFLDILDGLRAIDETLSFFNMRCGDRLGHALALGVDVEEWYASKSGYILLPQMDYLDNLVWLYSKIRKYHLDGLEDTLRYIEKRYDEYFRIVYLNHMREEHLTSVMNEAIDYYRNRNIQHNYGNRQCVFSINTYYDSWKLRGDNPEYYQNGYFCIDTFLKSEWEEAGINKEFPENYRIRYNPEAAYLYYTYHYNEAVKQEGNKRKEIKVNPCIIKAVKAVQRQMQRVVAQKGIAIETNPSSNALIGTFKRYDKHPILNWYNIGLQMGNEMDIPQIQVSINTDDQGVFATYIENEYAYLALALEKVKDEHGNQKYNKTLIYNWLDNIREMGLRQSFEEIGE
;
A
#
# COMPACT_ATOMS: atom_id res chain seq x y z
N MET A 1 -22.94 -4.80 16.08
CA MET A 1 -22.66 -4.44 14.68
C MET A 1 -21.72 -5.39 13.96
N ASP A 2 -20.99 -6.30 14.64
CA ASP A 2 -20.06 -7.20 13.95
C ASP A 2 -20.79 -8.12 12.95
N ASN A 3 -21.97 -8.64 13.32
CA ASN A 3 -22.82 -9.43 12.42
C ASN A 3 -23.24 -8.67 11.15
N ILE A 4 -23.59 -7.39 11.29
CA ILE A 4 -23.94 -6.52 10.16
C ILE A 4 -22.75 -6.35 9.22
N ARG A 5 -21.54 -6.12 9.76
CA ARG A 5 -20.32 -6.03 8.95
C ARG A 5 -20.02 -7.33 8.20
N ASN A 6 -20.14 -8.47 8.87
CA ASN A 6 -19.91 -9.77 8.23
C ASN A 6 -20.95 -10.05 7.13
N ALA A 7 -22.22 -9.73 7.38
CA ALA A 7 -23.27 -9.83 6.37
C ALA A 7 -23.03 -8.90 5.17
N LEU A 8 -22.58 -7.66 5.39
CA LEU A 8 -22.16 -6.75 4.31
C LEU A 8 -21.04 -7.37 3.45
N LYS A 9 -20.03 -7.97 4.09
CA LYS A 9 -18.95 -8.68 3.39
C LYS A 9 -19.53 -9.81 2.54
N ILE A 10 -20.42 -10.65 3.08
CA ILE A 10 -21.09 -11.71 2.30
C ILE A 10 -21.81 -11.16 1.08
N LEU A 11 -22.66 -10.15 1.29
CA LEU A 11 -23.54 -9.63 0.26
C LEU A 11 -22.77 -8.91 -0.85
N PHE A 12 -21.79 -8.07 -0.54
CA PHE A 12 -21.12 -7.23 -1.54
C PHE A 12 -19.78 -7.77 -2.03
N ARG A 13 -19.14 -8.69 -1.30
CA ARG A 13 -17.82 -9.24 -1.67
C ARG A 13 -17.91 -10.61 -2.31
N TYR A 14 -18.78 -11.48 -1.80
CA TYR A 14 -18.73 -12.90 -2.12
C TYR A 14 -19.88 -13.39 -3.02
N ILE A 15 -20.99 -12.65 -3.11
CA ILE A 15 -22.04 -12.96 -4.11
C ILE A 15 -21.50 -12.71 -5.52
N SER A 16 -21.82 -13.62 -6.43
CA SER A 16 -21.47 -13.51 -7.85
C SER A 16 -22.37 -12.51 -8.57
N SER A 17 -21.76 -11.59 -9.34
CA SER A 17 -22.50 -10.67 -10.21
C SER A 17 -23.27 -11.41 -11.32
N VAL A 18 -22.80 -12.58 -11.75
CA VAL A 18 -23.44 -13.41 -12.77
C VAL A 18 -24.82 -13.90 -12.29
N GLU A 19 -24.93 -14.31 -11.03
CA GLU A 19 -26.22 -14.70 -10.44
C GLU A 19 -27.21 -13.53 -10.42
N VAL A 20 -26.71 -12.33 -10.13
CA VAL A 20 -27.54 -11.12 -10.10
C VAL A 20 -28.00 -10.74 -11.51
N ILE A 21 -27.11 -10.77 -12.50
CA ILE A 21 -27.46 -10.49 -13.91
C ILE A 21 -28.52 -11.49 -14.43
N LYS A 22 -28.39 -12.77 -14.07
CA LYS A 22 -29.36 -13.83 -14.39
C LYS A 22 -30.62 -13.82 -13.52
N SER A 23 -30.68 -12.96 -12.50
CA SER A 23 -31.79 -12.85 -11.53
C SER A 23 -32.03 -14.12 -10.71
N ASP A 24 -31.01 -14.97 -10.52
CA ASP A 24 -31.04 -16.13 -9.60
C ASP A 24 -31.01 -15.70 -8.13
N THR A 25 -30.35 -14.57 -7.87
CA THR A 25 -30.34 -13.84 -6.60
C THR A 25 -30.61 -12.37 -6.92
N THR A 26 -31.49 -11.69 -6.19
CA THR A 26 -31.83 -10.28 -6.46
C THR A 26 -31.54 -9.38 -5.28
N TYR A 27 -31.45 -8.07 -5.54
CA TYR A 27 -31.19 -7.08 -4.50
C TYR A 27 -32.21 -7.08 -3.34
N ASN A 28 -33.48 -7.44 -3.61
CA ASN A 28 -34.58 -7.44 -2.65
C ASN A 28 -34.91 -8.83 -2.09
N HIS A 29 -34.25 -9.89 -2.58
CA HIS A 29 -34.42 -11.25 -2.10
C HIS A 29 -33.13 -12.05 -2.30
N VAL A 30 -32.29 -12.06 -1.26
CA VAL A 30 -31.09 -12.89 -1.24
C VAL A 30 -31.50 -14.32 -0.90
N ALA A 31 -31.20 -15.27 -1.79
CA ALA A 31 -31.52 -16.68 -1.55
C ALA A 31 -30.82 -17.20 -0.28
N GLU A 32 -31.60 -17.71 0.69
CA GLU A 32 -31.10 -18.15 2.00
C GLU A 32 -30.00 -19.21 1.86
N GLY A 33 -30.15 -20.15 0.93
CA GLY A 33 -29.12 -21.15 0.63
C GLY A 33 -27.81 -20.55 0.13
N THR A 34 -27.86 -19.50 -0.69
CA THR A 34 -26.65 -18.79 -1.15
C THR A 34 -25.96 -18.09 0.02
N PHE A 35 -26.70 -17.34 0.82
CA PHE A 35 -26.14 -16.65 1.98
C PHE A 35 -25.54 -17.63 2.98
N THR A 36 -26.24 -18.71 3.29
CA THR A 36 -25.80 -19.74 4.25
C THR A 36 -24.53 -20.44 3.79
N ASN A 37 -24.45 -20.83 2.51
CA ASN A 37 -23.25 -21.47 1.96
C ASN A 37 -22.02 -20.55 2.04
N LEU A 38 -22.19 -19.27 1.72
CA LEU A 38 -21.12 -18.28 1.83
C LEU A 38 -20.75 -18.02 3.29
N ALA A 39 -21.74 -17.86 4.17
CA ALA A 39 -21.52 -17.62 5.59
C ALA A 39 -20.76 -18.78 6.25
N ASN A 40 -21.07 -20.04 5.91
CA ASN A 40 -20.36 -21.21 6.44
C ASN A 40 -18.85 -21.20 6.11
N VAL A 41 -18.47 -20.62 4.97
CA VAL A 41 -17.08 -20.52 4.53
C VAL A 41 -16.38 -19.33 5.20
N TYR A 42 -17.03 -18.17 5.21
CA TYR A 42 -16.39 -16.90 5.60
C TYR A 42 -16.66 -16.49 7.06
N MET A 43 -17.53 -17.20 7.77
CA MET A 43 -17.84 -17.03 9.19
C MET A 43 -17.68 -18.38 9.94
N PRO A 44 -16.48 -19.00 9.91
CA PRO A 44 -16.25 -20.35 10.45
C PRO A 44 -16.50 -20.48 11.97
N GLN A 45 -16.59 -19.36 12.68
CA GLN A 45 -16.91 -19.30 14.10
C GLN A 45 -18.41 -19.38 14.42
N TYR A 46 -19.29 -19.38 13.40
CA TYR A 46 -20.74 -19.51 13.55
C TYR A 46 -21.21 -20.88 13.09
N SER A 47 -22.17 -21.46 13.82
CA SER A 47 -22.90 -22.66 13.39
C SER A 47 -23.97 -22.33 12.34
N ASN A 48 -24.40 -23.34 11.57
CA ASN A 48 -25.49 -23.19 10.59
C ASN A 48 -26.77 -22.62 11.21
N ASN A 49 -27.09 -23.00 12.46
CA ASN A 49 -28.27 -22.50 13.17
C ASN A 49 -28.13 -21.02 13.50
N GLU A 50 -26.94 -20.57 13.94
CA GLU A 50 -26.69 -19.15 14.19
C GLU A 50 -26.72 -18.32 12.90
N ILE A 51 -26.28 -18.90 11.78
CA ILE A 51 -26.35 -18.26 10.46
C ILE A 51 -27.80 -18.11 9.99
N SER A 52 -28.64 -19.13 10.14
CA SER A 52 -30.08 -19.03 9.82
C SER A 52 -30.76 -17.97 10.70
N ASN A 53 -30.49 -17.98 12.02
CA ASN A 53 -30.97 -16.94 12.94
C ASN A 53 -30.48 -15.54 12.53
N LEU A 54 -29.26 -15.41 12.00
CA LEU A 54 -28.74 -14.14 11.52
C LEU A 54 -29.52 -13.63 10.31
N VAL A 55 -29.91 -14.50 9.36
CA VAL A 55 -30.72 -14.10 8.20
C VAL A 55 -32.09 -13.59 8.64
N GLU A 56 -32.74 -14.29 9.57
CA GLU A 56 -34.04 -13.87 10.12
C GLU A 56 -33.93 -12.54 10.91
N TYR A 57 -32.88 -12.40 11.73
CA TYR A 57 -32.56 -11.16 12.43
C TYR A 57 -32.34 -10.00 11.45
N LEU A 58 -31.58 -10.20 10.38
CA LEU A 58 -31.36 -9.17 9.37
C LEU A 58 -32.66 -8.76 8.67
N GLY A 59 -33.52 -9.71 8.28
CA GLY A 59 -34.80 -9.39 7.66
C GLY A 59 -35.67 -8.47 8.54
N THR A 60 -35.76 -8.81 9.83
CA THR A 60 -36.58 -8.06 10.79
C THR A 60 -36.00 -6.69 11.17
N GLU A 61 -34.69 -6.62 11.44
CA GLU A 61 -34.04 -5.37 11.85
C GLU A 61 -33.92 -4.35 10.73
N LEU A 62 -33.63 -4.80 9.51
CA LEU A 62 -33.56 -3.90 8.35
C LEU A 62 -34.92 -3.27 8.07
N GLU A 63 -35.99 -4.06 8.13
CA GLU A 63 -37.35 -3.55 7.98
C GLU A 63 -37.68 -2.53 9.06
N TRP A 64 -37.38 -2.83 10.34
CA TRP A 64 -37.61 -1.90 11.44
C TRP A 64 -36.83 -0.59 11.27
N HIS A 65 -35.53 -0.68 10.97
CA HIS A 65 -34.64 0.47 10.83
C HIS A 65 -35.08 1.38 9.67
N ASN A 66 -35.42 0.81 8.51
CA ASN A 66 -35.88 1.60 7.36
C ASN A 66 -37.21 2.29 7.61
N ASN A 67 -38.16 1.59 8.24
CA ASN A 67 -39.45 2.19 8.58
C ASN A 67 -39.27 3.35 9.56
N LYS A 68 -38.38 3.21 10.54
CA LYS A 68 -38.01 4.28 11.47
C LYS A 68 -37.40 5.48 10.76
N ILE A 69 -36.42 5.27 9.87
CA ILE A 69 -35.77 6.37 9.13
C ILE A 69 -36.76 7.08 8.19
N ARG A 70 -37.68 6.33 7.57
CA ARG A 70 -38.65 6.88 6.62
C ARG A 70 -39.94 7.40 7.25
N GLY A 71 -40.09 7.29 8.58
CA GLY A 71 -41.31 7.67 9.30
C GLY A 71 -42.55 6.86 8.90
N ARG A 72 -42.37 5.58 8.52
CA ARG A 72 -43.46 4.68 8.07
C ARG A 72 -43.85 3.70 9.19
N LEU A 73 -45.13 3.31 9.24
CA LEU A 73 -45.62 2.25 10.12
C LEU A 73 -45.22 0.88 9.55
N ILE A 74 -44.99 -0.10 10.43
CA ILE A 74 -44.67 -1.48 10.05
C ILE A 74 -45.96 -2.13 9.56
N GLU A 75 -46.08 -2.36 8.25
CA GLU A 75 -47.31 -2.90 7.65
C GLU A 75 -47.34 -4.44 7.61
N GLU A 76 -46.19 -5.13 7.51
CA GLU A 76 -46.10 -6.61 7.50
C GLU A 76 -44.72 -7.07 8.01
N LYS A 77 -44.61 -8.29 8.56
CA LYS A 77 -43.31 -8.96 8.80
C LYS A 77 -42.87 -9.66 7.52
N LYS A 78 -41.81 -9.19 6.85
CA LYS A 78 -41.16 -9.97 5.77
C LYS A 78 -39.76 -10.41 6.17
N CYS A 79 -39.50 -11.70 6.09
CA CYS A 79 -38.18 -12.31 6.35
C CYS A 79 -37.26 -12.29 5.11
N SER A 80 -37.23 -11.22 4.30
CA SER A 80 -36.32 -11.13 3.15
C SER A 80 -35.30 -10.02 3.32
N VAL A 81 -34.01 -10.34 3.14
CA VAL A 81 -32.91 -9.38 3.24
C VAL A 81 -32.78 -8.57 1.95
N ASN A 82 -32.91 -7.24 2.06
CA ASN A 82 -32.60 -6.30 0.99
C ASN A 82 -31.16 -5.77 1.16
N VAL A 83 -30.35 -5.88 0.11
CA VAL A 83 -28.92 -5.57 0.15
C VAL A 83 -28.63 -4.06 0.29
N PHE A 84 -29.51 -3.18 -0.18
CA PHE A 84 -29.33 -1.73 -0.06
C PHE A 84 -29.69 -1.21 1.33
N ASP A 85 -30.61 -1.90 2.00
CA ASP A 85 -31.10 -1.56 3.32
C ASP A 85 -30.02 -1.79 4.38
N ILE A 86 -29.22 -2.85 4.24
CA ILE A 86 -28.10 -3.11 5.14
C ILE A 86 -26.94 -2.12 4.97
N VAL A 87 -26.72 -1.63 3.74
CA VAL A 87 -25.74 -0.56 3.46
C VAL A 87 -26.18 0.70 4.19
N LEU A 88 -27.45 1.09 4.06
CA LEU A 88 -27.99 2.27 4.73
C LEU A 88 -27.94 2.13 6.26
N MET A 89 -28.33 0.99 6.81
CA MET A 89 -28.32 0.76 8.25
C MET A 89 -26.92 0.91 8.84
N PHE A 90 -25.91 0.34 8.19
CA PHE A 90 -24.54 0.53 8.63
C PHE A 90 -24.11 1.99 8.49
N ALA A 91 -24.35 2.61 7.33
CA ALA A 91 -23.96 3.99 7.06
C ALA A 91 -24.58 4.99 8.06
N ASP A 92 -25.88 4.89 8.34
CA ASP A 92 -26.59 5.73 9.32
C ASP A 92 -26.03 5.57 10.75
N SER A 93 -25.62 4.36 11.11
CA SER A 93 -25.06 4.08 12.43
C SER A 93 -23.63 4.61 12.66
N VAL A 94 -22.89 4.89 11.57
CA VAL A 94 -21.46 5.26 11.63
C VAL A 94 -21.14 6.62 11.06
N LEU A 95 -21.98 7.21 10.19
CA LEU A 95 -21.74 8.49 9.57
C LEU A 95 -22.53 9.62 10.24
N LYS A 96 -22.03 10.83 10.07
CA LYS A 96 -22.71 12.10 10.32
C LYS A 96 -22.34 13.08 9.22
N GLU A 97 -23.03 14.22 9.19
CA GLU A 97 -22.62 15.35 8.34
C GLU A 97 -22.31 16.54 9.25
N GLU A 98 -21.09 17.07 9.14
CA GLU A 98 -20.68 18.31 9.80
C GLU A 98 -20.29 19.32 8.72
N HIS A 99 -20.82 20.55 8.82
CA HIS A 99 -20.55 21.62 7.85
C HIS A 99 -20.82 21.24 6.37
N GLY A 100 -21.78 20.34 6.13
CA GLY A 100 -22.13 19.85 4.78
C GLY A 100 -21.20 18.75 4.24
N MET A 101 -20.29 18.23 5.07
CA MET A 101 -19.34 17.18 4.71
C MET A 101 -19.61 15.89 5.49
N PRO A 102 -19.58 14.71 4.84
CA PRO A 102 -19.69 13.44 5.52
C PRO A 102 -18.46 13.18 6.38
N VAL A 103 -18.67 12.78 7.63
CA VAL A 103 -17.62 12.41 8.59
C VAL A 103 -18.02 11.14 9.32
N CYS A 104 -17.02 10.34 9.74
CA CYS A 104 -17.26 9.19 10.59
C CYS A 104 -17.48 9.62 12.05
N GLN A 105 -18.43 8.99 12.74
CA GLN A 105 -18.54 9.10 14.18
C GLN A 105 -17.32 8.47 14.84
N TYR A 106 -16.57 9.26 15.61
CA TYR A 106 -15.27 8.86 16.15
C TYR A 106 -15.32 7.52 16.88
N HIS A 107 -16.31 7.26 17.75
CA HIS A 107 -16.42 6.00 18.48
C HIS A 107 -16.59 4.75 17.59
N GLN A 108 -17.05 4.93 16.35
CA GLN A 108 -17.20 3.91 15.32
C GLN A 108 -16.02 3.80 14.35
N LEU A 109 -15.01 4.67 14.44
CA LEU A 109 -13.96 4.82 13.43
C LEU A 109 -13.20 3.51 13.11
N LEU A 110 -12.88 2.69 14.11
CA LEU A 110 -12.27 1.37 13.87
C LEU A 110 -13.20 0.39 13.11
N ARG A 111 -14.51 0.46 13.34
CA ARG A 111 -15.50 -0.36 12.62
C ARG A 111 -15.74 0.15 11.20
N TRP A 112 -15.74 1.47 11.02
CA TRP A 112 -15.74 2.11 9.71
C TRP A 112 -14.55 1.61 8.90
N ARG A 113 -13.33 1.77 9.43
CA ARG A 113 -12.07 1.34 8.82
C ARG A 113 -12.09 -0.12 8.34
N ASP A 114 -12.46 -1.06 9.22
CA ASP A 114 -12.57 -2.50 8.87
C ASP A 114 -13.54 -2.76 7.71
N THR A 115 -14.62 -1.97 7.61
CA THR A 115 -15.63 -2.16 6.55
C THR A 115 -15.20 -1.55 5.23
N VAL A 116 -14.69 -0.31 5.25
CA VAL A 116 -14.42 0.47 4.03
C VAL A 116 -13.12 0.09 3.34
N VAL A 117 -12.17 -0.51 4.05
CA VAL A 117 -11.01 -1.16 3.41
C VAL A 117 -11.50 -2.23 2.43
N ILE A 118 -12.56 -2.96 2.78
CA ILE A 118 -13.12 -4.04 1.95
C ILE A 118 -14.08 -3.51 0.88
N LEU A 119 -15.00 -2.61 1.23
CA LEU A 119 -16.15 -2.23 0.40
C LEU A 119 -16.13 -0.79 -0.15
N GLY A 120 -15.10 0.01 0.18
CA GLY A 120 -14.99 1.41 -0.22
C GLY A 120 -15.89 2.38 0.57
N GLU A 121 -15.46 3.63 0.70
CA GLU A 121 -16.21 4.65 1.45
C GLU A 121 -17.41 5.20 0.68
N ASP A 122 -17.24 5.44 -0.63
CA ASP A 122 -18.24 6.08 -1.48
C ASP A 122 -19.55 5.29 -1.54
N LEU A 123 -19.52 3.96 -1.39
CA LEU A 123 -20.73 3.11 -1.30
C LEU A 123 -21.63 3.56 -0.15
N PHE A 124 -21.07 3.71 1.05
CA PHE A 124 -21.82 4.05 2.26
C PHE A 124 -22.16 5.54 2.32
N ILE A 125 -21.23 6.40 1.90
CA ILE A 125 -21.44 7.86 1.93
C ILE A 125 -22.59 8.23 0.99
N THR A 126 -22.60 7.71 -0.23
CA THR A 126 -23.66 8.04 -1.20
C THR A 126 -25.02 7.51 -0.78
N ALA A 127 -25.08 6.31 -0.20
CA ALA A 127 -26.30 5.75 0.40
C ALA A 127 -26.83 6.63 1.55
N TYR A 128 -25.97 7.00 2.50
CA TYR A 128 -26.33 7.85 3.63
C TYR A 128 -26.85 9.22 3.20
N LEU A 129 -26.11 9.91 2.33
CA LEU A 129 -26.49 11.25 1.86
C LEU A 129 -27.78 11.19 1.03
N ALA A 130 -27.97 10.16 0.19
CA ALA A 130 -29.18 10.00 -0.59
C ALA A 130 -30.42 9.90 0.28
N GLN A 131 -30.38 9.09 1.35
CA GLN A 131 -31.49 8.97 2.29
C GLN A 131 -31.71 10.26 3.09
N LYS A 132 -30.64 10.89 3.55
CA LYS A 132 -30.71 12.11 4.35
C LYS A 132 -31.35 13.26 3.58
N ASP A 133 -30.93 13.44 2.33
CA ASP A 133 -31.42 14.54 1.48
C ASP A 133 -32.87 14.32 1.02
N LEU A 134 -33.40 13.10 1.07
CA LEU A 134 -34.85 12.87 0.89
C LEU A 134 -35.67 13.41 2.06
N LEU A 135 -35.13 13.37 3.29
CA LEU A 135 -35.78 13.91 4.49
C LEU A 135 -35.56 15.42 4.62
N TYR A 136 -34.38 15.90 4.24
CA TYR A 136 -33.98 17.30 4.31
C TYR A 136 -33.43 17.76 2.95
N PRO A 137 -34.31 18.13 2.00
CA PRO A 137 -33.91 18.44 0.63
C PRO A 137 -32.84 19.53 0.54
N ILE A 138 -31.72 19.19 -0.08
CA ILE A 138 -30.66 20.12 -0.47
C ILE A 138 -30.82 20.40 -1.97
N ARG A 139 -30.81 21.68 -2.34
CA ARG A 139 -31.02 22.11 -3.73
C ARG A 139 -29.94 21.59 -4.68
N GLU A 140 -28.67 21.68 -4.30
CA GLU A 140 -27.53 21.26 -5.12
C GLU A 140 -26.40 20.67 -4.26
N ARG A 141 -26.19 19.35 -4.35
CA ARG A 141 -25.07 18.67 -3.70
C ARG A 141 -23.85 18.61 -4.64
N ARG A 142 -22.67 18.84 -4.07
CA ARG A 142 -21.42 19.06 -4.83
C ARG A 142 -20.48 17.84 -4.93
N PHE A 143 -20.67 16.77 -4.15
CA PHE A 143 -19.93 15.49 -4.26
C PHE A 143 -18.38 15.55 -4.16
N PHE A 144 -17.83 16.63 -3.61
CA PHE A 144 -16.37 16.90 -3.56
C PHE A 144 -15.68 16.48 -2.25
N TRP A 145 -16.26 15.55 -1.47
CA TRP A 145 -15.61 15.08 -0.25
C TRP A 145 -14.26 14.39 -0.54
N PRO A 146 -13.30 14.41 0.39
CA PRO A 146 -12.02 13.74 0.18
C PRO A 146 -12.20 12.24 -0.11
N PRO A 147 -11.26 11.58 -0.84
CA PRO A 147 -11.29 10.14 -1.07
C PRO A 147 -11.29 9.28 0.22
N VAL A 148 -10.81 9.85 1.33
CA VAL A 148 -10.83 9.27 2.67
C VAL A 148 -11.40 10.32 3.61
N ILE A 149 -12.56 10.06 4.21
CA ILE A 149 -13.21 11.01 5.12
C ILE A 149 -12.55 11.02 6.51
N GLY A 150 -12.66 12.15 7.20
CA GLY A 150 -12.24 12.30 8.60
C GLY A 150 -13.32 11.87 9.60
N HIS A 151 -13.20 12.35 10.84
CA HIS A 151 -14.10 12.01 11.95
C HIS A 151 -14.61 13.23 12.75
N ASP A 152 -15.65 13.05 13.56
CA ASP A 152 -16.30 14.12 14.36
C ASP A 152 -15.61 14.47 15.71
N ASN A 153 -14.41 13.92 16.00
CA ASN A 153 -13.67 14.26 17.22
C ASN A 153 -12.99 15.65 17.14
N ARG A 154 -13.64 16.64 17.76
CA ARG A 154 -13.20 18.05 17.75
C ARG A 154 -11.82 18.29 18.35
N ASP A 155 -11.46 17.60 19.43
CA ASP A 155 -10.19 17.82 20.13
C ASP A 155 -9.01 17.30 19.32
N LEU A 156 -9.15 16.08 18.76
CA LEU A 156 -8.15 15.53 17.83
C LEU A 156 -8.05 16.39 16.56
N ASN A 157 -9.17 16.79 15.96
CA ASN A 157 -9.15 17.64 14.77
C ASN A 157 -8.44 18.99 15.04
N ARG A 158 -8.66 19.59 16.22
CA ARG A 158 -7.96 20.82 16.64
C ARG A 158 -6.47 20.60 16.91
N MET A 159 -6.10 19.41 17.39
CA MET A 159 -4.69 19.03 17.54
C MET A 159 -4.03 18.93 16.16
N MET A 160 -4.66 18.24 15.20
CA MET A 160 -4.15 18.09 13.84
C MET A 160 -4.09 19.42 13.09
N SER A 161 -5.01 20.36 13.35
CA SER A 161 -5.01 21.68 12.72
C SER A 161 -3.80 22.55 13.07
N LYS A 162 -3.03 22.20 14.12
CA LYS A 162 -1.72 22.82 14.40
C LYS A 162 -0.66 22.48 13.34
N GLY A 163 -0.93 21.48 12.51
CA GLY A 163 -0.13 21.07 11.37
C GLY A 163 0.69 19.80 11.64
N VAL A 164 0.92 19.03 10.58
CA VAL A 164 1.64 17.75 10.60
C VAL A 164 2.69 17.66 9.50
N ALA A 165 3.70 16.82 9.70
CA ALA A 165 4.64 16.42 8.65
C ALA A 165 4.36 14.99 8.20
N GLU A 166 4.46 14.77 6.90
CA GLU A 166 4.42 13.46 6.28
C GLU A 166 5.85 13.09 5.85
N ASN A 167 6.55 12.34 6.71
CA ASN A 167 7.97 12.00 6.54
C ASN A 167 8.19 10.71 5.75
N HIS A 168 7.11 9.98 5.46
CA HIS A 168 7.13 8.76 4.66
C HIS A 168 6.04 8.88 3.61
N PHE A 169 6.39 9.22 2.37
CA PHE A 169 5.38 9.41 1.32
C PHE A 169 5.82 8.85 -0.04
N HIS A 170 5.21 7.74 -0.45
CA HIS A 170 5.45 7.19 -1.78
C HIS A 170 4.58 7.91 -2.81
N LEU A 171 5.21 8.77 -3.63
CA LEU A 171 4.53 9.66 -4.59
C LEU A 171 3.50 8.92 -5.46
N LYS A 172 3.93 7.80 -6.04
CA LYS A 172 3.14 6.99 -6.95
C LYS A 172 2.11 6.07 -6.28
N GLY A 173 2.17 5.90 -4.96
CA GLY A 173 1.21 5.04 -4.26
C GLY A 173 0.22 5.77 -3.36
N SER A 174 0.23 7.10 -3.38
CA SER A 174 -0.58 7.94 -2.49
C SER A 174 -1.75 8.65 -3.18
N ALA A 175 -1.88 8.53 -4.50
CA ALA A 175 -3.08 8.99 -5.20
C ALA A 175 -4.28 8.10 -4.84
N PRO A 176 -5.54 8.55 -5.08
CA PRO A 176 -6.74 7.73 -4.91
C PRO A 176 -6.82 6.66 -6.03
N LEU A 177 -5.97 5.63 -5.90
CA LEU A 177 -5.63 4.65 -6.92
C LEU A 177 -6.86 4.03 -7.57
N PHE A 178 -7.72 3.41 -6.76
CA PHE A 178 -8.90 2.72 -7.26
C PHE A 178 -9.88 3.68 -7.93
N HIS A 179 -10.12 4.87 -7.36
CA HIS A 179 -11.08 5.83 -7.91
C HIS A 179 -10.68 6.26 -9.32
N LEU A 180 -9.41 6.63 -9.53
CA LEU A 180 -8.93 7.07 -10.84
C LEU A 180 -8.84 5.92 -11.84
N SER A 181 -8.43 4.72 -11.40
CA SER A 181 -8.42 3.53 -12.25
C SER A 181 -9.83 3.13 -12.68
N TRP A 182 -10.80 3.18 -11.76
CA TRP A 182 -12.20 2.89 -12.07
C TRP A 182 -12.79 3.88 -13.07
N LEU A 183 -12.54 5.18 -12.88
CA LEU A 183 -13.00 6.20 -13.83
C LEU A 183 -12.35 6.03 -15.21
N SER A 184 -11.07 5.69 -15.24
CA SER A 184 -10.35 5.41 -16.49
C SER A 184 -10.95 4.22 -17.24
N LEU A 185 -11.19 3.10 -16.54
CA LEU A 185 -11.89 1.93 -17.05
C LEU A 185 -13.27 2.31 -17.59
N MET A 186 -14.10 2.99 -16.80
CA MET A 186 -15.48 3.33 -17.16
C MET A 186 -15.61 4.31 -18.34
N ASN A 187 -14.51 4.89 -18.82
CA ASN A 187 -14.51 5.85 -19.93
C ASN A 187 -13.84 5.31 -21.22
N ASP A 188 -13.32 4.07 -21.23
CA ASP A 188 -12.61 3.52 -22.39
C ASP A 188 -12.78 1.99 -22.57
N ALA A 189 -13.82 1.60 -23.31
CA ALA A 189 -14.15 0.22 -23.64
C ALA A 189 -13.16 -0.48 -24.59
N ARG A 190 -12.20 0.25 -25.19
CA ARG A 190 -11.36 -0.28 -26.29
C ARG A 190 -9.86 -0.29 -25.99
N ASN A 191 -9.45 0.12 -24.80
CA ASN A 191 -8.03 0.17 -24.46
C ASN A 191 -7.42 -1.24 -24.35
N PRO A 192 -6.46 -1.62 -25.22
CA PRO A 192 -5.84 -2.94 -25.18
C PRO A 192 -4.95 -3.16 -23.96
N GLN A 193 -4.49 -2.10 -23.29
CA GLN A 193 -3.77 -2.21 -22.02
C GLN A 193 -4.68 -2.72 -20.90
N PHE A 194 -5.94 -2.29 -20.87
CA PHE A 194 -6.89 -2.70 -19.84
C PHE A 194 -7.20 -4.19 -19.94
N LYS A 195 -7.40 -4.69 -21.16
CA LYS A 195 -7.56 -6.14 -21.39
C LYS A 195 -6.37 -6.93 -20.87
N ARG A 196 -5.14 -6.54 -21.28
CA ARG A 196 -3.91 -7.23 -20.83
C ARG A 196 -3.77 -7.22 -19.31
N ALA A 197 -4.04 -6.09 -18.66
CA ALA A 197 -3.97 -5.96 -17.21
C ALA A 197 -5.00 -6.84 -16.48
N LEU A 198 -6.26 -6.87 -16.95
CA LEU A 198 -7.31 -7.69 -16.35
C LEU A 198 -7.07 -9.19 -16.60
N ASP A 199 -6.60 -9.58 -17.78
CA ASP A 199 -6.19 -10.97 -18.07
C ASP A 199 -5.02 -11.40 -17.16
N GLU A 200 -4.06 -10.51 -16.88
CA GLU A 200 -2.99 -10.75 -15.91
C GLU A 200 -3.51 -10.92 -14.48
N TYR A 201 -4.53 -10.15 -14.09
CA TYR A 201 -5.16 -10.27 -12.78
C TYR A 201 -5.91 -11.59 -12.64
N ASP A 202 -6.64 -12.02 -13.67
CA ASP A 202 -7.30 -13.32 -13.70
C ASP A 202 -6.31 -14.48 -13.57
N ALA A 203 -5.16 -14.40 -14.23
CA ALA A 203 -4.11 -15.42 -14.13
C ALA A 203 -3.46 -15.48 -12.73
N ARG A 204 -3.50 -14.39 -11.95
CA ARG A 204 -2.82 -14.25 -10.65
C ARG A 204 -3.71 -13.59 -9.60
N ARG A 205 -4.96 -14.04 -9.42
CA ARG A 205 -5.92 -13.46 -8.48
C ARG A 205 -5.33 -13.35 -7.07
N LEU A 206 -5.37 -12.15 -6.48
CA LEU A 206 -4.94 -11.92 -5.09
C LEU A 206 -6.06 -12.20 -4.09
N GLN A 207 -7.29 -12.25 -4.58
CA GLN A 207 -8.48 -12.57 -3.81
C GLN A 207 -9.17 -13.76 -4.46
N MET A 208 -9.01 -14.92 -3.84
CA MET A 208 -9.73 -16.12 -4.27
C MET A 208 -11.16 -16.07 -3.75
N LYS A 209 -12.12 -16.30 -4.64
CA LYS A 209 -13.51 -16.55 -4.27
C LYS A 209 -13.78 -18.04 -4.27
N VAL A 210 -14.41 -18.52 -3.22
CA VAL A 210 -14.89 -19.91 -3.17
C VAL A 210 -16.02 -20.07 -4.16
N ASN A 211 -15.87 -21.02 -5.09
CA ASN A 211 -16.98 -21.43 -5.93
C ASN A 211 -17.93 -22.30 -5.10
N TYR A 212 -19.14 -21.80 -4.85
CA TYR A 212 -20.16 -22.47 -4.04
C TYR A 212 -21.31 -23.07 -4.88
N ARG A 213 -21.25 -23.00 -6.22
CA ARG A 213 -22.25 -23.60 -7.13
C ARG A 213 -21.62 -24.16 -8.41
N VAL A 214 -21.88 -25.44 -8.68
CA VAL A 214 -21.39 -26.14 -9.90
C VAL A 214 -21.88 -25.50 -11.21
N LYS A 215 -23.06 -24.87 -11.21
CA LYS A 215 -23.70 -24.32 -12.41
C LYS A 215 -23.10 -22.99 -12.90
N TYR A 216 -22.30 -22.30 -12.08
CA TYR A 216 -21.82 -20.97 -12.39
C TYR A 216 -20.29 -20.94 -12.26
N ALA A 217 -19.62 -20.69 -13.38
CA ALA A 217 -18.25 -20.21 -13.37
C ALA A 217 -18.27 -18.68 -13.23
N GLU A 218 -17.30 -18.10 -12.54
CA GLU A 218 -17.11 -16.66 -12.61
C GLU A 218 -16.66 -16.29 -14.03
N GLU A 219 -17.22 -15.20 -14.55
CA GLU A 219 -16.76 -14.58 -15.80
C GLU A 219 -15.39 -13.91 -15.57
N SER A 220 -14.62 -13.74 -16.63
CA SER A 220 -13.33 -13.05 -16.56
C SER A 220 -13.49 -11.60 -16.07
N LEU A 221 -12.44 -11.06 -15.45
CA LEU A 221 -12.40 -9.66 -15.03
C LEU A 221 -12.59 -8.70 -16.22
N TYR A 222 -12.11 -9.06 -17.41
CA TYR A 222 -12.33 -8.27 -18.63
C TYR A 222 -13.80 -8.25 -19.05
N VAL A 223 -14.50 -9.40 -19.03
CA VAL A 223 -15.92 -9.48 -19.40
C VAL A 223 -16.78 -8.74 -18.39
N THR A 224 -16.54 -8.95 -17.09
CA THR A 224 -17.28 -8.25 -16.03
C THR A 224 -17.03 -6.74 -16.07
N TYR A 225 -15.80 -6.30 -16.36
CA TYR A 225 -15.50 -4.90 -16.64
C TYR A 225 -16.39 -4.31 -17.74
N LEU A 226 -16.52 -4.99 -18.89
CA LEU A 226 -17.39 -4.53 -19.99
C LEU A 226 -18.86 -4.51 -19.58
N GLN A 227 -19.32 -5.49 -18.80
CA GLN A 227 -20.68 -5.51 -18.25
C GLN A 227 -20.90 -4.31 -17.33
N ALA A 228 -19.96 -3.98 -16.43
CA ALA A 228 -20.07 -2.81 -15.57
C ALA A 228 -20.08 -1.50 -16.36
N LEU A 229 -19.27 -1.38 -17.40
CA LEU A 229 -19.23 -0.22 -18.28
C LEU A 229 -20.56 -0.03 -19.03
N LEU A 230 -21.13 -1.13 -19.55
CA LEU A 230 -22.45 -1.14 -20.18
C LEU A 230 -23.57 -0.76 -19.20
N ILE A 231 -23.57 -1.34 -17.99
CA ILE A 231 -24.53 -1.00 -16.94
C ILE A 231 -24.40 0.47 -16.56
N ARG A 232 -23.18 0.99 -16.37
CA ARG A 232 -22.95 2.39 -16.02
C ARG A 232 -23.49 3.34 -17.07
N LEU A 233 -23.23 3.06 -18.35
CA LEU A 233 -23.74 3.83 -19.47
C LEU A 233 -25.28 3.85 -19.46
N TYR A 234 -25.90 2.70 -19.25
CA TYR A 234 -27.36 2.60 -19.17
C TYR A 234 -27.95 3.32 -17.95
N LEU A 235 -27.36 3.16 -16.77
CA LEU A 235 -27.83 3.84 -15.56
C LEU A 235 -27.68 5.35 -15.68
N PHE A 236 -26.63 5.83 -16.36
CA PHE A 236 -26.46 7.24 -16.65
C PHE A 236 -27.63 7.76 -17.51
N THR A 237 -27.95 7.12 -18.64
CA THR A 237 -29.05 7.56 -19.52
C THR A 237 -30.41 7.41 -18.85
N TYR A 238 -30.60 6.40 -18.01
CA TYR A 238 -31.79 6.23 -17.17
C TYR A 238 -31.98 7.39 -16.17
N LEU A 239 -30.89 7.91 -15.60
CA LEU A 239 -30.94 9.00 -14.63
C LEU A 239 -31.07 10.38 -15.27
N THR A 240 -30.46 10.60 -16.43
CA THR A 240 -30.49 11.88 -17.15
C THR A 240 -31.63 11.98 -18.16
N ASP A 241 -32.39 10.90 -18.35
CA ASP A 241 -33.44 10.76 -19.36
C ASP A 241 -32.95 10.95 -20.81
N GLU A 242 -31.68 10.65 -21.05
CA GLU A 242 -31.00 10.75 -22.35
C GLU A 242 -31.28 9.57 -23.27
N THR A 243 -31.12 9.78 -24.58
CA THR A 243 -31.15 8.73 -25.60
C THR A 243 -29.77 8.51 -26.20
N VAL A 244 -29.40 7.24 -26.38
CA VAL A 244 -28.19 6.83 -27.09
C VAL A 244 -28.55 5.62 -27.95
N SER A 245 -27.84 5.46 -29.06
CA SER A 245 -28.02 4.36 -30.00
C SER A 245 -26.70 3.62 -30.20
N MET A 246 -26.75 2.28 -30.18
CA MET A 246 -25.60 1.42 -30.49
C MET A 246 -25.58 0.97 -31.96
N GLY A 247 -26.18 1.72 -32.89
CA GLY A 247 -26.19 1.37 -34.31
C GLY A 247 -27.57 1.50 -34.92
N ASP A 248 -27.95 0.56 -35.79
CA ASP A 248 -29.30 0.57 -36.36
C ASP A 248 -30.31 0.06 -35.34
N GLU A 249 -31.24 0.94 -34.96
CA GLU A 249 -32.28 0.64 -33.96
C GLU A 249 -33.45 -0.07 -34.64
N TYR A 250 -33.65 -1.36 -34.32
CA TYR A 250 -34.79 -2.12 -34.80
C TYR A 250 -35.84 -2.32 -33.69
N VAL A 251 -37.11 -2.20 -34.06
CA VAL A 251 -38.24 -2.42 -33.16
C VAL A 251 -39.35 -3.18 -33.87
N GLU A 252 -40.02 -4.08 -33.17
CA GLU A 252 -41.18 -4.78 -33.73
C GLU A 252 -42.28 -3.78 -34.10
N TYR A 253 -42.84 -3.91 -35.30
CA TYR A 253 -43.80 -2.95 -35.86
C TYR A 253 -45.01 -2.71 -34.94
N LYS A 254 -45.44 -3.69 -34.15
CA LYS A 254 -46.52 -3.54 -33.15
C LYS A 254 -46.31 -2.43 -32.13
N TYR A 255 -45.06 -2.02 -31.86
CA TYR A 255 -44.77 -0.91 -30.95
C TYR A 255 -44.81 0.46 -31.64
N ILE A 256 -44.73 0.50 -32.97
CA ILE A 256 -44.84 1.73 -33.78
C ILE A 256 -46.29 1.96 -34.21
N LYS A 257 -46.96 0.91 -34.69
CA LYS A 257 -48.33 0.90 -35.24
C LYS A 257 -49.34 1.78 -34.47
N PRO A 258 -49.40 1.77 -33.12
CA PRO A 258 -50.37 2.59 -32.37
C PRO A 258 -50.16 4.11 -32.45
N TYR A 259 -49.04 4.57 -32.99
CA TYR A 259 -48.60 5.97 -32.93
C TYR A 259 -48.46 6.64 -34.30
N ILE A 260 -48.68 5.89 -35.38
CA ILE A 260 -48.64 6.37 -36.77
C ILE A 260 -50.06 6.47 -37.32
N SER A 261 -50.31 7.39 -38.25
CA SER A 261 -51.62 7.57 -38.89
C SER A 261 -51.92 6.44 -39.90
N ASP A 262 -53.21 6.16 -40.16
CA ASP A 262 -53.66 5.17 -41.15
C ASP A 262 -53.03 5.36 -42.56
N GLU A 263 -52.66 6.60 -42.95
CA GLU A 263 -51.96 6.90 -44.22
C GLU A 263 -50.48 6.50 -44.24
N ALA A 264 -49.84 6.42 -43.06
CA ALA A 264 -48.45 5.99 -42.88
C ALA A 264 -48.35 4.50 -42.47
N GLU A 265 -49.51 3.85 -42.28
CA GLU A 265 -49.60 2.45 -41.87
C GLU A 265 -49.32 1.51 -43.05
N CYS A 266 -48.29 0.70 -42.92
CA CYS A 266 -47.94 -0.29 -43.94
C CYS A 266 -48.65 -1.62 -43.65
N ASN A 267 -49.82 -1.83 -44.28
CA ASN A 267 -50.64 -3.04 -44.12
C ASN A 267 -49.95 -4.36 -44.52
N THR A 268 -48.75 -4.31 -45.09
CA THR A 268 -47.96 -5.48 -45.52
C THR A 268 -46.92 -5.95 -44.51
N ILE A 269 -46.60 -5.13 -43.49
CA ILE A 269 -45.60 -5.47 -42.45
C ILE A 269 -46.28 -6.26 -41.34
N ARG A 270 -45.68 -7.38 -40.91
CA ARG A 270 -46.25 -8.15 -39.80
C ARG A 270 -45.98 -7.47 -38.47
N GLU A 271 -46.90 -7.61 -37.51
CA GLU A 271 -46.77 -6.96 -36.19
C GLU A 271 -45.50 -7.35 -35.42
N ASP A 272 -44.99 -8.56 -35.65
CA ASP A 272 -43.76 -9.11 -35.07
C ASP A 272 -42.50 -8.81 -35.90
N GLU A 273 -42.64 -8.19 -37.07
CA GLU A 273 -41.52 -7.86 -37.96
C GLU A 273 -40.71 -6.67 -37.41
N GLY A 274 -39.39 -6.82 -37.39
CA GLY A 274 -38.47 -5.78 -36.93
C GLY A 274 -38.26 -4.72 -38.02
N VAL A 275 -38.67 -3.49 -37.75
CA VAL A 275 -38.47 -2.35 -38.63
C VAL A 275 -37.45 -1.38 -38.05
N ARG A 276 -36.74 -0.64 -38.91
CA ARG A 276 -35.75 0.35 -38.48
C ARG A 276 -36.47 1.58 -37.95
N LEU A 277 -36.19 1.97 -36.71
CA LEU A 277 -36.89 3.06 -36.03
C LEU A 277 -36.69 4.40 -36.76
N SER A 278 -35.49 4.64 -37.32
CA SER A 278 -35.17 5.86 -38.07
C SER A 278 -36.08 6.09 -39.28
N ASP A 279 -36.60 5.02 -39.89
CA ASP A 279 -37.49 5.13 -41.05
C ASP A 279 -38.86 5.73 -40.66
N TYR A 280 -39.15 5.79 -39.35
CA TYR A 280 -40.37 6.32 -38.77
C TYR A 280 -40.17 7.63 -37.98
N GLU A 281 -38.98 8.25 -38.03
CA GLU A 281 -38.65 9.46 -37.27
C GLU A 281 -39.61 10.62 -37.57
N ASP A 282 -39.91 10.85 -38.85
CA ASP A 282 -40.82 11.93 -39.29
C ASP A 282 -42.31 11.66 -38.96
N TYR A 283 -42.67 10.40 -38.70
CA TYR A 283 -44.06 9.99 -38.45
C TYR A 283 -44.40 9.88 -36.97
N LEU A 284 -43.39 9.91 -36.08
CA LEU A 284 -43.56 9.76 -34.64
C LEU A 284 -43.37 11.09 -33.92
N LYS A 285 -44.15 11.32 -32.86
CA LYS A 285 -43.88 12.45 -31.96
C LYS A 285 -42.51 12.26 -31.29
N PRO A 286 -41.72 13.34 -31.08
CA PRO A 286 -40.39 13.24 -30.47
C PRO A 286 -40.37 12.48 -29.13
N GLU A 287 -41.41 12.64 -28.30
CA GLU A 287 -41.50 11.94 -27.01
C GLU A 287 -41.70 10.43 -27.18
N ILE A 288 -42.46 10.02 -28.20
CA ILE A 288 -42.71 8.61 -28.52
C ILE A 288 -41.46 8.00 -29.13
N TYR A 289 -40.82 8.70 -30.07
CA TYR A 289 -39.55 8.27 -30.67
C TYR A 289 -38.49 8.05 -29.58
N SER A 290 -38.27 9.02 -28.70
CA SER A 290 -37.35 8.91 -27.56
C SER A 290 -37.70 7.74 -26.62
N LYS A 291 -38.99 7.52 -26.35
CA LYS A 291 -39.46 6.38 -25.54
C LYS A 291 -39.14 5.04 -26.21
N LEU A 292 -39.33 4.93 -27.52
CA LEU A 292 -39.00 3.72 -28.28
C LEU A 292 -37.48 3.48 -28.31
N GLN A 293 -36.66 4.52 -28.52
CA GLN A 293 -35.20 4.43 -28.42
C GLN A 293 -34.75 3.89 -27.06
N LYS A 294 -35.28 4.46 -25.96
CA LYS A 294 -34.97 3.99 -24.59
C LYS A 294 -35.37 2.53 -24.38
N MET A 295 -36.50 2.11 -24.95
CA MET A 295 -36.95 0.72 -24.89
C MET A 295 -36.01 -0.22 -25.66
N ILE A 296 -35.60 0.15 -26.87
CA ILE A 296 -34.66 -0.62 -27.69
C ILE A 296 -33.33 -0.74 -26.96
N PHE A 297 -32.77 0.38 -26.51
CA PHE A 297 -31.52 0.41 -25.78
C PHE A 297 -31.55 -0.45 -24.50
N ARG A 298 -32.65 -0.42 -23.74
CA ARG A 298 -32.83 -1.29 -22.57
C ARG A 298 -32.82 -2.79 -22.94
N LYS A 299 -33.51 -3.17 -24.02
CA LYS A 299 -33.54 -4.57 -24.51
C LYS A 299 -32.16 -5.01 -24.99
N GLU A 300 -31.44 -4.12 -25.67
CA GLU A 300 -30.08 -4.37 -26.16
C GLU A 300 -29.10 -4.56 -25.00
N VAL A 301 -29.15 -3.69 -23.98
CA VAL A 301 -28.36 -3.85 -22.75
C VAL A 301 -28.65 -5.19 -22.08
N GLU A 302 -29.93 -5.56 -21.97
CA GLU A 302 -30.32 -6.85 -21.41
C GLU A 302 -29.71 -8.04 -22.18
N TYR A 303 -29.77 -7.99 -23.51
CA TYR A 303 -29.19 -9.02 -24.37
C TYR A 303 -27.67 -9.10 -24.21
N LEU A 304 -26.97 -7.97 -24.32
CA LEU A 304 -25.50 -7.91 -24.22
C LEU A 304 -24.97 -8.30 -22.84
N LEU A 305 -25.74 -8.08 -21.76
CA LEU A 305 -25.33 -8.55 -20.43
C LEU A 305 -25.34 -10.08 -20.30
N GLN A 306 -26.16 -10.77 -21.09
CA GLN A 306 -26.24 -12.24 -21.11
C GLN A 306 -25.31 -12.86 -22.15
N ASP A 307 -25.12 -12.21 -23.31
CA ASP A 307 -24.24 -12.67 -24.38
C ASP A 307 -22.87 -11.99 -24.30
N THR A 308 -21.96 -12.63 -23.56
CA THR A 308 -20.61 -12.09 -23.29
C THR A 308 -19.71 -12.08 -24.52
N GLN A 309 -20.01 -12.85 -25.56
CA GLN A 309 -19.27 -12.83 -26.83
C GLN A 309 -19.66 -11.61 -27.65
N GLU A 310 -20.97 -11.39 -27.80
CA GLU A 310 -21.49 -10.23 -28.52
C GLU A 310 -21.11 -8.91 -27.82
N LEU A 311 -21.14 -8.87 -26.48
CA LEU A 311 -20.66 -7.73 -25.70
C LEU A 311 -19.22 -7.31 -26.06
N GLN A 312 -18.33 -8.28 -26.25
CA GLN A 312 -16.95 -8.02 -26.64
C GLN A 312 -16.85 -7.50 -28.09
N PHE A 313 -17.70 -7.99 -28.98
CA PHE A 313 -17.78 -7.51 -30.36
C PHE A 313 -18.28 -6.06 -30.45
N ARG A 314 -19.26 -5.69 -29.61
CA ARG A 314 -19.93 -4.37 -29.60
C ARG A 314 -19.21 -3.26 -28.82
N THR A 315 -17.99 -3.50 -28.34
CA THR A 315 -17.15 -2.49 -27.65
C THR A 315 -16.94 -1.21 -28.46
N GLY A 316 -16.94 -1.31 -29.80
CA GLY A 316 -16.93 -0.18 -30.72
C GLY A 316 -18.10 0.78 -30.53
N ASP A 317 -19.31 0.25 -30.42
CA ASP A 317 -20.54 1.04 -30.34
C ASP A 317 -20.74 1.63 -28.94
N ILE A 318 -20.37 0.87 -27.91
CA ILE A 318 -20.35 1.36 -26.54
C ILE A 318 -19.39 2.55 -26.41
N GLN A 319 -18.19 2.48 -27.00
CA GLN A 319 -17.24 3.59 -26.99
C GLN A 319 -17.79 4.82 -27.72
N LYS A 320 -18.48 4.64 -28.85
CA LYS A 320 -19.13 5.76 -29.57
C LYS A 320 -20.13 6.46 -28.66
N CYS A 321 -20.98 5.72 -27.95
CA CYS A 321 -21.94 6.29 -27.00
C CYS A 321 -21.25 7.12 -25.92
N ILE A 322 -20.18 6.60 -25.30
CA ILE A 322 -19.39 7.31 -24.29
C ILE A 322 -18.83 8.62 -24.85
N VAL A 323 -18.25 8.59 -26.06
CA VAL A 323 -17.68 9.78 -26.71
C VAL A 323 -18.76 10.83 -26.98
N LEU A 324 -19.92 10.42 -27.48
CA LEU A 324 -21.05 11.33 -27.76
C LEU A 324 -21.55 12.01 -26.48
N LEU A 325 -21.77 11.26 -25.41
CA LEU A 325 -22.19 11.81 -24.11
C LEU A 325 -21.14 12.77 -23.56
N LYS A 326 -19.86 12.42 -23.68
CA LYS A 326 -18.74 13.27 -23.23
C LYS A 326 -18.66 14.57 -24.02
N GLN A 327 -18.87 14.53 -25.33
CA GLN A 327 -18.92 15.74 -26.17
C GLN A 327 -20.12 16.63 -25.82
N LYS A 328 -21.29 16.02 -25.58
CA LYS A 328 -22.52 16.74 -25.26
C LYS A 328 -22.43 17.47 -23.91
N TYR A 329 -21.92 16.79 -22.87
CA TYR A 329 -22.05 17.27 -21.50
C TYR A 329 -20.73 17.65 -20.81
N SER A 330 -19.64 16.98 -21.18
CA SER A 330 -18.43 16.92 -20.35
C SER A 330 -17.19 17.33 -21.14
N THR A 331 -17.35 18.28 -22.06
CA THR A 331 -16.24 18.79 -22.89
C THR A 331 -15.11 19.32 -22.01
N GLY A 332 -13.90 18.78 -22.18
CA GLY A 332 -12.73 19.11 -21.36
C GLY A 332 -12.68 18.44 -19.98
N LYS A 333 -13.64 17.57 -19.64
CA LYS A 333 -13.64 16.76 -18.41
C LYS A 333 -13.18 15.33 -18.70
N LEU A 334 -12.76 14.61 -17.66
CA LEU A 334 -12.26 13.24 -17.81
C LEU A 334 -13.38 12.20 -17.86
N ASP A 335 -14.47 12.42 -17.13
CA ASP A 335 -15.59 11.47 -17.01
C ASP A 335 -16.88 12.02 -17.65
N TYR A 336 -17.55 11.20 -18.48
CA TYR A 336 -18.83 11.58 -19.10
C TYR A 336 -19.97 11.76 -18.08
N ALA A 337 -19.86 11.17 -16.88
CA ALA A 337 -20.89 11.33 -15.85
C ALA A 337 -20.84 12.71 -15.15
N ILE A 338 -19.81 13.54 -15.39
CA ILE A 338 -19.76 14.93 -14.92
C ILE A 338 -20.55 15.80 -15.90
N TRP A 339 -21.88 15.66 -15.86
CA TRP A 339 -22.74 16.14 -16.95
C TRP A 339 -23.22 17.59 -16.83
N ASN A 340 -23.02 18.22 -15.66
CA ASN A 340 -23.42 19.59 -15.41
C ASN A 340 -22.31 20.39 -14.70
N ASN A 341 -22.48 21.72 -14.67
CA ASN A 341 -21.48 22.62 -14.10
C ASN A 341 -21.34 22.51 -12.57
N THR A 342 -22.39 22.07 -11.85
CA THR A 342 -22.35 21.95 -10.39
C THR A 342 -21.49 20.78 -9.93
N LEU A 343 -21.38 19.73 -10.75
CA LEU A 343 -20.47 18.60 -10.56
C LEU A 343 -19.02 18.92 -10.98
N ALA A 344 -18.80 20.00 -11.72
CA ALA A 344 -17.52 20.32 -12.34
C ALA A 344 -16.74 21.44 -11.65
N ASN A 345 -17.38 22.23 -10.78
CA ASN A 345 -16.83 23.45 -10.23
C ASN A 345 -16.93 23.50 -8.70
N SER A 346 -15.85 23.13 -8.01
CA SER A 346 -15.78 23.06 -6.54
C SER A 346 -15.51 24.39 -5.84
N GLY A 347 -15.47 25.52 -6.57
CA GLY A 347 -15.13 26.84 -6.05
C GLY A 347 -13.65 27.17 -6.26
N GLU A 348 -13.02 27.87 -5.32
CA GLU A 348 -11.69 28.46 -5.56
C GLU A 348 -10.50 27.47 -5.56
N MET A 349 -10.62 26.31 -4.90
CA MET A 349 -9.50 25.36 -4.72
C MET A 349 -9.46 24.20 -5.72
N HIS A 350 -10.55 23.89 -6.43
CA HIS A 350 -10.59 22.81 -7.43
C HIS A 350 -10.05 21.45 -6.90
N LEU A 351 -10.66 20.93 -5.82
CA LEU A 351 -10.29 19.65 -5.18
C LEU A 351 -11.33 18.56 -5.43
N ASN A 352 -10.85 17.34 -5.73
CA ASN A 352 -11.66 16.11 -5.83
C ASN A 352 -12.78 16.11 -6.89
N GLU A 353 -12.97 17.17 -7.71
CA GLU A 353 -14.08 17.21 -8.69
C GLU A 353 -14.04 16.11 -9.74
N ASN A 354 -12.86 15.56 -10.02
CA ASN A 354 -12.73 14.45 -10.96
C ASN A 354 -13.47 13.19 -10.48
N LEU A 355 -13.80 13.10 -9.18
CA LEU A 355 -14.51 11.98 -8.57
C LEU A 355 -16.04 12.16 -8.54
N SER A 356 -16.55 13.36 -8.88
CA SER A 356 -17.95 13.72 -8.65
C SER A 356 -18.94 12.93 -9.51
N GLY A 357 -18.57 12.60 -10.77
CA GLY A 357 -19.45 11.90 -11.71
C GLY A 357 -19.89 10.53 -11.21
N GLU A 358 -18.93 9.73 -10.74
CA GLU A 358 -19.23 8.41 -10.14
C GLU A 358 -20.05 8.54 -8.85
N ARG A 359 -19.71 9.48 -7.98
CA ARG A 359 -20.44 9.71 -6.71
C ARG A 359 -21.88 10.15 -6.93
N TRP A 360 -22.09 11.02 -7.92
CA TRP A 360 -23.42 11.46 -8.34
C TRP A 360 -24.25 10.29 -8.86
N LEU A 361 -23.66 9.40 -9.68
CA LEU A 361 -24.34 8.23 -10.20
C LEU A 361 -24.83 7.32 -9.06
N LEU A 362 -23.93 6.96 -8.13
CA LEU A 362 -24.27 6.12 -6.97
C LEU A 362 -25.37 6.76 -6.12
N TYR A 363 -25.19 8.03 -5.76
CA TYR A 363 -26.17 8.78 -4.96
C TYR A 363 -27.55 8.84 -5.62
N SER A 364 -27.59 9.11 -6.92
CA SER A 364 -28.86 9.25 -7.66
C SER A 364 -29.59 7.92 -7.76
N MET A 365 -28.85 6.81 -7.92
CA MET A 365 -29.44 5.48 -7.86
C MET A 365 -29.99 5.16 -6.47
N PHE A 366 -29.26 5.47 -5.39
CA PHE A 366 -29.77 5.28 -4.02
C PHE A 366 -31.03 6.12 -3.76
N GLN A 367 -31.10 7.37 -4.23
CA GLN A 367 -32.32 8.17 -4.12
C GLN A 367 -33.52 7.52 -4.83
N LYS A 368 -33.33 7.03 -6.06
CA LYS A 368 -34.39 6.31 -6.79
C LYS A 368 -34.84 5.05 -6.04
N ILE A 369 -33.90 4.28 -5.48
CA ILE A 369 -34.19 3.08 -4.68
C ILE A 369 -35.03 3.44 -3.45
N TYR A 370 -34.66 4.48 -2.70
CA TYR A 370 -35.37 4.85 -1.47
C TYR A 370 -36.74 5.50 -1.72
N LEU A 371 -36.92 6.15 -2.88
CA LEU A 371 -38.22 6.64 -3.34
C LEU A 371 -39.14 5.54 -3.87
N SER A 372 -38.56 4.43 -4.35
CA SER A 372 -39.33 3.33 -4.94
C SER A 372 -40.16 2.54 -3.92
N GLY A 373 -41.21 1.88 -4.40
CA GLY A 373 -42.03 0.95 -3.62
C GLY A 373 -41.35 -0.41 -3.41
N LYS A 374 -42.09 -1.37 -2.82
CA LYS A 374 -41.58 -2.73 -2.57
C LYS A 374 -41.51 -3.61 -3.84
N THR A 375 -41.84 -3.08 -5.02
CA THR A 375 -41.86 -3.83 -6.29
C THR A 375 -40.45 -4.00 -6.86
N PHE A 376 -40.17 -5.20 -7.39
CA PHE A 376 -38.91 -5.46 -8.08
C PHE A 376 -38.71 -4.49 -9.25
N CYS A 377 -37.48 -4.03 -9.41
CA CYS A 377 -37.07 -3.10 -10.47
C CYS A 377 -35.73 -3.59 -11.01
N LYS A 378 -35.67 -3.76 -12.33
CA LYS A 378 -34.54 -4.41 -13.01
C LYS A 378 -33.29 -3.54 -12.99
N GLU A 379 -33.49 -2.23 -13.07
CA GLU A 379 -32.46 -1.20 -13.02
C GLU A 379 -31.71 -1.22 -11.68
N PHE A 380 -32.43 -1.45 -10.57
CA PHE A 380 -31.81 -1.60 -9.25
C PHE A 380 -31.03 -2.91 -9.13
N ASN A 381 -31.48 -3.97 -9.80
CA ASN A 381 -30.75 -5.23 -9.83
C ASN A 381 -29.46 -5.11 -10.66
N TRP A 382 -29.48 -4.40 -11.78
CA TRP A 382 -28.27 -4.08 -12.55
C TRP A 382 -27.33 -3.15 -11.77
N PHE A 383 -27.87 -2.17 -11.02
CA PHE A 383 -27.05 -1.37 -10.11
C PHE A 383 -26.37 -2.22 -9.03
N TYR A 384 -27.07 -3.22 -8.48
CA TYR A 384 -26.45 -4.16 -7.55
C TYR A 384 -25.32 -4.97 -8.22
N ALA A 385 -25.55 -5.50 -9.44
CA ALA A 385 -24.51 -6.19 -10.20
C ALA A 385 -23.30 -5.28 -10.48
N TYR A 386 -23.53 -4.00 -10.80
CA TYR A 386 -22.48 -3.00 -10.99
C TYR A 386 -21.62 -2.82 -9.74
N LEU A 387 -22.24 -2.72 -8.56
CA LEU A 387 -21.53 -2.64 -7.28
C LEU A 387 -20.70 -3.89 -7.01
N LEU A 388 -21.24 -5.08 -7.26
CA LEU A 388 -20.51 -6.35 -7.09
C LEU A 388 -19.28 -6.44 -8.00
N ILE A 389 -19.40 -6.02 -9.26
CA ILE A 389 -18.29 -6.01 -10.22
C ILE A 389 -17.23 -4.99 -9.78
N LYS A 390 -17.66 -3.78 -9.41
CA LYS A 390 -16.79 -2.71 -8.93
C LYS A 390 -15.98 -3.18 -7.72
N GLU A 391 -16.61 -3.82 -6.74
CA GLU A 391 -15.94 -4.36 -5.56
C GLU A 391 -15.02 -5.56 -5.88
N ASN A 392 -15.39 -6.38 -6.86
CA ASN A 392 -14.53 -7.47 -7.34
C ASN A 392 -13.24 -6.93 -7.98
N ILE A 393 -13.31 -5.90 -8.81
CA ILE A 393 -12.12 -5.28 -9.40
C ILE A 393 -11.32 -4.50 -8.34
N ARG A 394 -11.99 -3.77 -7.42
CA ARG A 394 -11.36 -3.08 -6.29
C ARG A 394 -10.52 -4.03 -5.44
N SER A 395 -11.02 -5.24 -5.22
CA SER A 395 -10.37 -6.30 -4.45
C SER A 395 -8.97 -6.68 -4.92
N GLU A 396 -8.69 -6.46 -6.21
CA GLU A 396 -7.45 -6.80 -6.87
C GLU A 396 -6.44 -5.64 -6.84
N MET A 397 -6.85 -4.45 -6.36
CA MET A 397 -6.03 -3.23 -6.31
C MET A 397 -5.82 -2.70 -4.88
N ILE A 398 -6.76 -2.95 -3.96
CA ILE A 398 -6.71 -2.53 -2.56
C ILE A 398 -6.44 -3.76 -1.68
N GLN A 399 -5.45 -3.66 -0.78
CA GLN A 399 -5.11 -4.77 0.11
C GLN A 399 -6.20 -4.94 1.18
N ALA A 400 -7.07 -5.92 0.95
CA ALA A 400 -8.20 -6.25 1.82
C ALA A 400 -8.25 -7.72 2.27
N ASN A 401 -7.23 -8.54 1.92
CA ASN A 401 -7.11 -9.91 2.45
C ASN A 401 -6.47 -9.91 3.85
N ASN A 402 -6.55 -11.05 4.51
CA ASN A 402 -5.91 -11.30 5.80
C ASN A 402 -4.47 -11.81 5.68
N ASN A 403 -3.91 -11.84 4.46
CA ASN A 403 -2.54 -12.31 4.25
C ASN A 403 -1.55 -11.30 4.87
N VAL A 404 -0.52 -11.83 5.54
CA VAL A 404 0.54 -11.06 6.22
C VAL A 404 1.81 -11.03 5.36
N GLY A 405 2.74 -10.14 5.72
CA GLY A 405 4.05 -10.01 5.09
C GLY A 405 4.10 -9.00 3.94
N PHE A 406 5.29 -8.43 3.73
CA PHE A 406 5.51 -7.36 2.76
C PHE A 406 5.28 -7.83 1.32
N HIS A 407 5.61 -9.10 1.01
CA HIS A 407 5.39 -9.67 -0.31
C HIS A 407 3.92 -9.57 -0.76
N ASN A 408 2.95 -9.83 0.13
CA ASN A 408 1.53 -9.71 -0.22
C ASN A 408 1.16 -8.26 -0.59
N PHE A 409 1.71 -7.28 0.12
CA PHE A 409 1.56 -5.86 -0.21
C PHE A 409 2.20 -5.52 -1.57
N LEU A 410 3.40 -6.03 -1.85
CA LEU A 410 4.11 -5.79 -3.11
C LEU A 410 3.30 -6.26 -4.33
N LEU A 411 2.53 -7.35 -4.18
CA LEU A 411 1.62 -7.82 -5.24
C LEU A 411 0.53 -6.79 -5.58
N TYR A 412 -0.01 -6.08 -4.59
CA TYR A 412 -0.94 -4.96 -4.80
C TYR A 412 -0.23 -3.72 -5.34
N GLN A 413 0.96 -3.41 -4.82
CA GLN A 413 1.75 -2.28 -5.26
C GLN A 413 2.12 -2.37 -6.74
N ASN A 414 2.49 -3.56 -7.23
CA ASN A 414 2.86 -3.79 -8.63
C ASN A 414 1.68 -3.65 -9.61
N ARG A 415 0.45 -3.65 -9.10
CA ARG A 415 -0.78 -3.45 -9.87
C ARG A 415 -1.19 -1.99 -10.01
N LYS A 416 -0.51 -1.09 -9.28
CA LYS A 416 -0.75 0.35 -9.35
C LYS A 416 -0.52 0.86 -10.77
N GLU A 417 -1.20 1.95 -11.09
CA GLU A 417 -1.01 2.71 -12.35
C GLU A 417 -1.37 1.95 -13.64
N MET A 418 -1.63 0.63 -13.65
CA MET A 418 -1.90 -0.14 -14.86
C MET A 418 -3.10 0.36 -15.69
N PHE A 419 -4.07 1.01 -15.04
CA PHE A 419 -5.24 1.62 -15.68
C PHE A 419 -5.15 3.16 -15.79
N VAL A 420 -4.03 3.76 -15.39
CA VAL A 420 -3.85 5.22 -15.30
C VAL A 420 -2.68 5.69 -16.17
N GLU A 421 -1.55 4.99 -16.15
CA GLU A 421 -0.36 5.28 -16.94
C GLU A 421 -0.69 5.29 -18.44
N GLY A 422 -0.23 6.32 -19.16
CA GLY A 422 -0.51 6.46 -20.60
C GLY A 422 -1.93 6.92 -20.92
N THR A 423 -2.76 7.22 -19.90
CA THR A 423 -4.12 7.76 -20.07
C THR A 423 -4.18 9.24 -19.66
N PRO A 424 -5.23 9.98 -20.03
CA PRO A 424 -5.45 11.34 -19.52
C PRO A 424 -5.51 11.46 -17.98
N PHE A 425 -5.73 10.35 -17.26
CA PHE A 425 -5.79 10.33 -15.80
C PHE A 425 -4.41 10.39 -15.12
N GLU A 426 -3.29 10.13 -15.82
CA GLU A 426 -1.94 10.14 -15.24
C GLU A 426 -1.57 11.50 -14.63
N LYS A 427 -1.95 12.59 -15.29
CA LYS A 427 -1.69 13.95 -14.77
C LYS A 427 -2.47 14.23 -13.49
N VAL A 428 -3.75 13.85 -13.48
CA VAL A 428 -4.63 14.00 -12.33
C VAL A 428 -4.17 13.12 -11.17
N TYR A 429 -3.63 11.94 -11.46
CA TYR A 429 -3.08 11.03 -10.46
C TYR A 429 -1.97 11.67 -9.63
N LEU A 430 -0.94 12.23 -10.28
CA LEU A 430 0.17 12.90 -9.59
C LEU A 430 -0.28 14.16 -8.85
N LYS A 431 -1.17 14.92 -9.47
CA LYS A 431 -1.75 16.13 -8.88
C LYS A 431 -2.52 15.81 -7.59
N MET A 432 -3.41 14.81 -7.63
CA MET A 432 -4.17 14.40 -6.45
C MET A 432 -3.28 13.75 -5.39
N ALA A 433 -2.23 13.02 -5.78
CA ALA A 433 -1.30 12.41 -4.83
C ALA A 433 -0.68 13.45 -3.90
N VAL A 434 -0.17 14.57 -4.42
CA VAL A 434 0.55 15.56 -3.59
C VAL A 434 -0.36 16.73 -3.19
N ARG A 435 -0.91 17.44 -4.17
CA ARG A 435 -1.63 18.69 -3.94
C ARG A 435 -2.90 18.46 -3.14
N ASP A 436 -3.75 17.54 -3.59
CA ASP A 436 -5.04 17.31 -2.94
C ASP A 436 -4.83 16.67 -1.56
N THR A 437 -3.82 15.80 -1.39
CA THR A 437 -3.41 15.28 -0.08
C THR A 437 -2.98 16.38 0.89
N ILE A 438 -2.21 17.38 0.43
CA ILE A 438 -1.80 18.53 1.23
C ILE A 438 -2.98 19.42 1.62
N TYR A 439 -3.96 19.61 0.73
CA TYR A 439 -5.10 20.50 0.98
C TYR A 439 -6.29 19.82 1.68
N ASN A 440 -6.47 18.51 1.50
CA ASN A 440 -7.49 17.73 2.22
C ASN A 440 -7.10 17.47 3.68
N GLN A 441 -5.87 17.81 4.08
CA GLN A 441 -5.30 17.57 5.42
C GLN A 441 -4.51 18.80 5.89
N HIS A 442 -4.06 18.80 7.14
CA HIS A 442 -3.25 19.89 7.70
C HIS A 442 -1.73 19.70 7.50
N ILE A 443 -1.32 19.30 6.30
CA ILE A 443 0.10 18.99 6.00
C ILE A 443 0.91 20.29 5.85
N LYS A 444 1.97 20.42 6.64
CA LYS A 444 2.96 21.49 6.58
C LYS A 444 4.19 21.12 5.76
N LYS A 445 4.63 19.86 5.85
CA LYS A 445 5.81 19.32 5.15
C LYS A 445 5.52 17.93 4.64
N LEU A 446 5.93 17.61 3.42
CA LEU A 446 5.73 16.32 2.77
C LEU A 446 7.00 15.86 2.05
N GLU A 447 7.45 14.65 2.37
CA GLU A 447 8.67 14.05 1.82
C GLU A 447 8.36 13.09 0.66
N ALA A 448 8.25 13.62 -0.56
CA ALA A 448 7.88 12.85 -1.74
C ALA A 448 9.03 11.93 -2.20
N ARG A 449 8.87 10.63 -2.00
CA ARG A 449 9.85 9.62 -2.39
C ARG A 449 9.82 9.33 -3.89
N ILE A 450 10.98 9.42 -4.53
CA ILE A 450 11.17 9.13 -5.95
C ILE A 450 12.33 8.14 -6.14
N THR A 451 12.18 7.20 -7.08
CA THR A 451 13.26 6.28 -7.42
C THR A 451 14.40 7.02 -8.13
N PRO A 452 15.68 6.84 -7.72
CA PRO A 452 16.81 7.45 -8.40
C PRO A 452 16.91 6.93 -9.84
N LYS A 453 17.47 7.76 -10.72
CA LYS A 453 17.68 7.44 -12.14
C LYS A 453 19.17 7.23 -12.41
N ASP A 454 19.47 6.66 -13.57
CA ASP A 454 20.84 6.28 -13.93
C ASP A 454 21.69 7.47 -14.42
N THR A 455 21.08 8.61 -14.72
CA THR A 455 21.79 9.83 -15.10
C THR A 455 21.17 11.08 -14.46
N SER A 456 22.00 12.11 -14.25
CA SER A 456 21.56 13.40 -13.69
C SER A 456 20.45 14.07 -14.51
N GLU A 457 20.49 13.96 -15.84
CA GLU A 457 19.46 14.50 -16.74
C GLU A 457 18.11 13.79 -16.58
N GLN A 458 18.12 12.47 -16.36
CA GLN A 458 16.89 11.72 -16.10
C GLN A 458 16.27 12.10 -14.74
N ILE A 459 17.10 12.34 -13.71
CA ILE A 459 16.63 12.83 -12.42
C ILE A 459 15.95 14.19 -12.60
N ARG A 460 16.61 15.14 -13.28
CA ARG A 460 16.07 16.47 -13.58
C ARG A 460 14.71 16.39 -14.29
N LYS A 461 14.64 15.63 -15.39
CA LYS A 461 13.40 15.45 -16.16
C LYS A 461 12.27 14.85 -15.33
N SER A 462 12.60 13.90 -14.44
CA SER A 462 11.60 13.28 -13.56
C SER A 462 11.00 14.30 -12.58
N ILE A 463 11.83 15.13 -11.94
CA ILE A 463 11.36 16.16 -11.01
C ILE A 463 10.53 17.22 -11.75
N GLN A 464 11.01 17.67 -12.92
CA GLN A 464 10.28 18.63 -13.75
C GLN A 464 8.91 18.10 -14.19
N LYS A 465 8.83 16.83 -14.62
CA LYS A 465 7.56 16.18 -14.97
C LYS A 465 6.60 16.17 -13.77
N ASN A 466 7.10 15.78 -12.60
CA ASN A 466 6.29 15.70 -11.38
C ASN A 466 5.78 17.08 -10.96
N ASP A 467 6.67 18.08 -10.87
CA ASP A 467 6.29 19.45 -10.49
C ASP A 467 5.30 20.07 -11.49
N ALA A 468 5.49 19.83 -12.79
CA ALA A 468 4.56 20.33 -13.81
C ALA A 468 3.14 19.78 -13.63
N ALA A 469 3.01 18.49 -13.27
CA ALA A 469 1.71 17.87 -12.99
C ALA A 469 1.11 18.35 -11.65
N ILE A 470 1.92 18.42 -10.59
CA ILE A 470 1.47 18.82 -9.25
C ILE A 470 0.98 20.27 -9.23
N LEU A 471 1.70 21.17 -9.90
CA LEU A 471 1.45 22.61 -9.91
C LEU A 471 0.47 23.05 -11.02
N GLU A 472 -0.10 22.12 -11.79
CA GLU A 472 -1.00 22.42 -12.89
C GLU A 472 -2.30 23.08 -12.37
N GLY A 473 -2.57 24.30 -12.83
CA GLY A 473 -3.75 25.08 -12.42
C GLY A 473 -3.68 25.67 -11.01
N GLU A 474 -2.57 25.54 -10.31
CA GLU A 474 -2.39 26.10 -8.96
C GLU A 474 -2.16 27.62 -9.01
N LYS A 475 -2.89 28.38 -8.19
CA LYS A 475 -2.74 29.85 -8.07
C LYS A 475 -1.46 30.21 -7.32
N ASP A 476 -1.24 29.61 -6.15
CA ASP A 476 -0.04 29.82 -5.33
C ASP A 476 0.96 28.67 -5.50
N LYS A 477 1.62 28.64 -6.66
CA LYS A 477 2.60 27.60 -6.99
C LYS A 477 3.78 27.59 -6.01
N GLU A 478 4.18 28.76 -5.52
CA GLU A 478 5.36 28.88 -4.66
C GLU A 478 5.03 28.46 -3.22
N GLY A 479 3.87 28.84 -2.69
CA GLY A 479 3.40 28.36 -1.39
C GLY A 479 3.21 26.85 -1.35
N LEU A 480 2.66 26.24 -2.42
CA LEU A 480 2.55 24.78 -2.51
C LEU A 480 3.93 24.12 -2.63
N ARG A 481 4.84 24.67 -3.46
CA ARG A 481 6.20 24.13 -3.64
C ARG A 481 7.00 24.10 -2.35
N LYS A 482 6.80 25.05 -1.44
CA LYS A 482 7.43 25.11 -0.11
C LYS A 482 6.91 24.06 0.88
N LYS A 483 5.82 23.35 0.56
CA LYS A 483 5.25 22.31 1.44
C LYS A 483 5.77 20.91 1.13
N TYR A 484 6.47 20.70 0.02
CA TYR A 484 6.99 19.39 -0.35
C TYR A 484 8.37 19.43 -0.98
N PHE A 485 9.15 18.38 -0.74
CA PHE A 485 10.46 18.16 -1.33
C PHE A 485 10.65 16.66 -1.62
N TYR A 486 11.80 16.31 -2.21
CA TYR A 486 12.06 14.96 -2.69
C TYR A 486 13.09 14.20 -1.84
N VAL A 487 12.84 12.91 -1.68
CA VAL A 487 13.77 11.92 -1.09
C VAL A 487 14.05 10.83 -2.12
N CYS A 488 15.33 10.54 -2.38
CA CYS A 488 15.72 9.54 -3.37
C CYS A 488 15.69 8.13 -2.77
N HIS A 489 14.85 7.28 -3.33
CA HIS A 489 14.45 6.00 -2.78
C HIS A 489 15.01 4.80 -3.57
N PHE A 490 16.10 4.22 -3.11
CA PHE A 490 16.74 3.04 -3.71
C PHE A 490 15.90 1.78 -3.52
N ILE A 491 15.77 0.97 -4.58
CA ILE A 491 14.92 -0.22 -4.59
C ILE A 491 15.73 -1.46 -4.20
N LYS A 492 15.36 -2.10 -3.09
CA LYS A 492 15.85 -3.42 -2.68
C LYS A 492 15.38 -4.52 -3.62
N GLY A 493 16.02 -5.67 -3.54
CA GLY A 493 15.61 -6.85 -4.29
C GLY A 493 16.61 -7.99 -4.16
N GLU A 494 16.14 -9.19 -4.45
CA GLU A 494 16.91 -10.42 -4.34
C GLU A 494 18.17 -10.42 -5.22
N ASP A 495 19.15 -11.23 -4.81
CA ASP A 495 20.33 -11.54 -5.61
C ASP A 495 19.95 -12.43 -6.81
N VAL A 496 20.85 -12.58 -7.77
CA VAL A 496 20.61 -13.47 -8.92
C VAL A 496 20.50 -14.93 -8.45
N ASP A 497 19.46 -15.62 -8.93
CA ASP A 497 19.30 -17.05 -8.73
C ASP A 497 20.42 -17.83 -9.45
N LEU A 498 21.39 -18.29 -8.67
CA LEU A 498 22.55 -19.04 -9.15
C LEU A 498 22.19 -20.37 -9.82
N THR A 499 20.96 -20.89 -9.60
CA THR A 499 20.49 -22.13 -10.24
C THR A 499 19.96 -21.90 -11.66
N LYS A 500 19.67 -20.64 -12.02
CA LYS A 500 19.08 -20.24 -13.32
C LYS A 500 19.99 -19.31 -14.14
N GLY A 501 21.17 -18.95 -13.62
CA GLY A 501 22.03 -17.89 -14.14
C GLY A 501 23.08 -18.30 -15.17
N ILE A 502 23.77 -17.29 -15.71
CA ILE A 502 24.96 -17.37 -16.58
C ILE A 502 26.18 -17.72 -15.70
N ASP A 503 27.04 -18.66 -16.13
CA ASP A 503 28.18 -19.15 -15.32
C ASP A 503 29.12 -18.06 -14.79
N SER A 504 29.24 -16.92 -15.47
CA SER A 504 30.10 -15.80 -15.04
C SER A 504 29.66 -15.13 -13.73
N GLU A 505 28.40 -15.29 -13.31
CA GLU A 505 27.90 -14.60 -12.11
C GLU A 505 28.18 -15.34 -10.80
N LYS A 506 28.50 -16.63 -10.90
CA LYS A 506 28.85 -17.47 -9.75
C LYS A 506 30.08 -16.96 -9.00
N PHE A 507 31.02 -16.38 -9.76
CA PHE A 507 32.29 -15.83 -9.29
C PHE A 507 32.22 -14.36 -8.86
N ASN A 508 31.08 -13.70 -9.01
CA ASN A 508 30.92 -12.32 -8.53
C ASN A 508 30.54 -12.30 -7.05
N CYS A 509 30.72 -11.14 -6.40
CA CYS A 509 30.23 -10.95 -5.03
C CYS A 509 28.71 -11.02 -4.97
N ARG A 510 28.15 -11.39 -3.81
CA ARG A 510 26.70 -11.32 -3.56
C ARG A 510 26.16 -9.93 -3.92
N HIS A 511 25.03 -9.91 -4.63
CA HIS A 511 24.33 -8.73 -5.12
C HIS A 511 25.14 -7.86 -6.07
N TYR A 512 26.12 -8.41 -6.81
CA TYR A 512 26.99 -7.64 -7.70
C TYR A 512 26.22 -6.71 -8.65
N ARG A 513 25.20 -7.21 -9.36
CA ARG A 513 24.36 -6.40 -10.26
C ARG A 513 23.69 -5.23 -9.53
N LYS A 514 23.15 -5.48 -8.33
CA LYS A 514 22.48 -4.46 -7.51
C LYS A 514 23.50 -3.43 -7.00
N ARG A 515 24.67 -3.86 -6.52
CA ARG A 515 25.76 -2.97 -6.09
C ARG A 515 26.19 -2.03 -7.22
N LYS A 516 26.38 -2.53 -8.44
CA LYS A 516 26.71 -1.70 -9.63
C LYS A 516 25.57 -0.76 -10.05
N ALA A 517 24.31 -1.18 -9.93
CA ALA A 517 23.17 -0.30 -10.18
C ALA A 517 23.10 0.85 -9.15
N VAL A 518 23.27 0.54 -7.87
CA VAL A 518 23.28 1.51 -6.78
C VAL A 518 24.47 2.47 -6.91
N GLU A 519 25.65 1.98 -7.30
CA GLU A 519 26.82 2.81 -7.63
C GLU A 519 26.49 3.83 -8.71
N ARG A 520 25.97 3.38 -9.86
CA ARG A 520 25.60 4.27 -10.98
C ARG A 520 24.56 5.31 -10.57
N GLN A 521 23.51 4.91 -9.85
CA GLN A 521 22.47 5.80 -9.35
C GLN A 521 23.01 6.83 -8.34
N SER A 522 23.96 6.44 -7.50
CA SER A 522 24.60 7.33 -6.52
C SER A 522 25.45 8.39 -7.21
N TYR A 523 26.23 8.00 -8.22
CA TYR A 523 26.97 8.96 -9.04
C TYR A 523 26.06 9.93 -9.78
N ALA A 524 24.97 9.44 -10.37
CA ALA A 524 23.98 10.28 -11.04
C ALA A 524 23.35 11.31 -10.10
N LEU A 525 23.04 10.91 -8.86
CA LEU A 525 22.50 11.80 -7.84
C LEU A 525 23.53 12.83 -7.36
N TYR A 526 24.77 12.41 -7.12
CA TYR A 526 25.86 13.32 -6.77
C TYR A 526 26.10 14.34 -7.88
N GLU A 527 26.23 13.90 -9.14
CA GLU A 527 26.41 14.76 -10.31
C GLU A 527 25.26 15.76 -10.46
N PHE A 528 24.00 15.30 -10.28
CA PHE A 528 22.83 16.17 -10.33
C PHE A 528 22.89 17.27 -9.27
N ARG A 529 23.31 16.94 -8.04
CA ARG A 529 23.48 17.94 -6.97
C ARG A 529 24.62 18.90 -7.24
N SER A 530 25.77 18.41 -7.71
CA SER A 530 26.96 19.21 -7.98
C SER A 530 26.78 20.20 -9.13
N LYS A 531 25.84 19.94 -10.06
CA LYS A 531 25.45 20.90 -11.10
C LYS A 531 24.74 22.14 -10.57
N GLY A 532 24.22 22.12 -9.34
CA GLY A 532 23.72 23.32 -8.67
C GLY A 532 22.42 23.90 -9.23
N ASP A 533 21.61 23.07 -9.88
CA ASP A 533 20.30 23.44 -10.39
C ASP A 533 19.31 23.70 -9.23
N CYS A 534 18.33 24.58 -9.42
CA CYS A 534 17.34 24.90 -8.37
C CYS A 534 16.51 23.67 -7.95
N PHE A 535 16.40 22.66 -8.81
CA PHE A 535 15.76 21.38 -8.50
C PHE A 535 16.60 20.50 -7.57
N ALA A 536 17.93 20.64 -7.56
CA ALA A 536 18.83 19.85 -6.70
C ALA A 536 18.66 20.20 -5.21
N GLU A 537 18.37 21.47 -4.90
CA GLU A 537 18.11 21.96 -3.54
C GLU A 537 16.87 21.32 -2.90
N ARG A 538 15.99 20.76 -3.73
CA ARG A 538 14.77 20.09 -3.30
C ARG A 538 14.97 18.61 -3.02
N ILE A 539 16.16 18.05 -3.24
CA ILE A 539 16.49 16.72 -2.74
C ILE A 539 17.12 16.89 -1.36
N ARG A 540 16.51 16.35 -0.31
CA ARG A 540 16.97 16.54 1.07
C ARG A 540 17.36 15.25 1.78
N GLY A 541 17.01 14.10 1.22
CA GLY A 541 17.41 12.83 1.81
C GLY A 541 17.49 11.69 0.82
N ILE A 542 18.03 10.58 1.32
CA ILE A 542 18.12 9.29 0.66
C ILE A 542 17.46 8.21 1.52
N ASP A 543 16.89 7.21 0.86
CA ASP A 543 16.18 6.10 1.47
C ASP A 543 16.39 4.81 0.67
N ALA A 544 16.17 3.66 1.29
CA ALA A 544 16.03 2.38 0.61
C ALA A 544 14.91 1.54 1.23
N SER A 545 13.93 1.12 0.42
CA SER A 545 12.89 0.15 0.78
C SER A 545 12.56 -0.78 -0.40
N SER A 546 11.38 -1.40 -0.38
CA SER A 546 11.03 -2.66 -1.04
C SER A 546 11.46 -3.88 -0.20
N GLU A 547 11.30 -5.07 -0.80
CA GLU A 547 11.50 -6.38 -0.17
C GLU A 547 12.84 -6.48 0.56
N GLU A 548 12.79 -6.65 1.88
CA GLU A 548 13.96 -6.77 2.74
C GLU A 548 14.57 -8.17 2.72
N ILE A 549 13.71 -9.18 2.60
CA ILE A 549 14.11 -10.58 2.61
C ILE A 549 15.04 -10.83 1.43
N GLY A 550 16.22 -11.37 1.72
CA GLY A 550 17.26 -11.64 0.73
C GLY A 550 18.14 -10.44 0.38
N CYS A 551 17.82 -9.20 0.76
CA CYS A 551 18.60 -7.99 0.43
C CYS A 551 19.08 -7.24 1.68
N ARG A 552 20.30 -7.56 2.15
CA ARG A 552 20.86 -7.03 3.40
C ARG A 552 21.35 -5.57 3.27
N PRO A 553 21.42 -4.81 4.38
CA PRO A 553 21.96 -3.44 4.41
C PRO A 553 23.37 -3.29 3.81
N GLU A 554 24.24 -4.31 3.92
CA GLU A 554 25.59 -4.31 3.32
C GLU A 554 25.63 -3.96 1.83
N VAL A 555 24.54 -4.18 1.09
CA VAL A 555 24.44 -3.90 -0.35
C VAL A 555 24.47 -2.39 -0.64
N PHE A 556 23.96 -1.58 0.28
CA PHE A 556 23.78 -0.14 0.10
C PHE A 556 24.76 0.69 0.94
N ALA A 557 25.45 0.08 1.91
CA ALA A 557 26.27 0.80 2.90
C ALA A 557 27.30 1.76 2.28
N GLN A 558 28.02 1.34 1.22
CA GLN A 558 28.98 2.19 0.52
C GLN A 558 28.31 3.43 -0.11
N ALA A 559 27.15 3.26 -0.74
CA ALA A 559 26.43 4.34 -1.39
C ALA A 559 25.91 5.38 -0.40
N PHE A 560 25.37 4.93 0.72
CA PHE A 560 24.88 5.83 1.76
C PHE A 560 26.03 6.60 2.41
N ARG A 561 27.16 5.94 2.73
CA ARG A 561 28.36 6.63 3.23
C ARG A 561 28.93 7.62 2.20
N PHE A 562 28.96 7.24 0.93
CA PHE A 562 29.37 8.11 -0.16
C PHE A 562 28.48 9.35 -0.18
N LEU A 563 27.18 9.21 -0.41
CA LEU A 563 26.25 10.34 -0.57
C LEU A 563 26.14 11.24 0.67
N LYS A 564 26.22 10.66 1.88
CA LYS A 564 26.09 11.39 3.15
C LYS A 564 27.31 12.24 3.49
N ASN A 565 28.51 11.81 3.11
CA ASN A 565 29.76 12.51 3.47
C ASN A 565 30.24 13.51 2.40
N GLN A 566 29.42 13.79 1.39
CA GLN A 566 29.74 14.72 0.31
C GLN A 566 29.19 16.12 0.56
N ALA A 567 30.09 17.07 0.84
CA ALA A 567 29.76 18.49 0.89
C ALA A 567 29.69 19.07 -0.53
N VAL A 568 28.48 19.31 -1.04
CA VAL A 568 28.27 19.80 -2.40
C VAL A 568 28.37 21.33 -2.43
N ARG A 569 29.37 21.86 -3.16
CA ARG A 569 29.60 23.30 -3.33
C ARG A 569 29.27 23.73 -4.75
N VAL A 570 28.39 24.71 -4.88
CA VAL A 570 27.86 25.23 -6.15
C VAL A 570 28.30 26.69 -6.30
N ILE A 571 28.76 27.07 -7.50
CA ILE A 571 29.07 28.48 -7.81
C ILE A 571 27.82 29.13 -8.41
N GLU A 572 27.26 30.13 -7.74
CA GLU A 572 26.13 30.91 -8.26
C GLU A 572 26.61 32.04 -9.17
N TYR A 573 26.28 31.97 -10.46
CA TYR A 573 26.53 33.05 -11.41
C TYR A 573 25.34 34.03 -11.48
N PRO A 574 25.57 35.36 -11.62
CA PRO A 574 26.84 36.05 -11.86
C PRO A 574 27.54 36.56 -10.60
N LYS A 575 27.05 36.20 -9.39
CA LYS A 575 27.57 36.74 -8.13
C LYS A 575 28.90 36.13 -7.68
N GLU A 576 29.35 35.04 -8.33
CA GLU A 576 30.54 34.25 -7.97
C GLU A 576 30.54 33.81 -6.49
N THR A 577 29.36 33.70 -5.89
CA THR A 577 29.20 33.23 -4.51
C THR A 577 29.14 31.71 -4.47
N VAL A 578 29.94 31.10 -3.60
CA VAL A 578 29.89 29.65 -3.36
C VAL A 578 28.74 29.35 -2.41
N LYS A 579 27.70 28.69 -2.91
CA LYS A 579 26.60 28.16 -2.10
C LYS A 579 26.90 26.70 -1.77
N VAL A 580 26.84 26.36 -0.49
CA VAL A 580 26.94 24.97 -0.02
C VAL A 580 25.53 24.42 0.05
N LEU A 581 25.27 23.30 -0.64
CA LEU A 581 24.00 22.61 -0.50
C LEU A 581 23.96 21.88 0.85
N PRO A 582 22.78 21.79 1.51
CA PRO A 582 22.63 21.03 2.74
C PRO A 582 23.03 19.57 2.55
N ASP A 583 23.60 18.96 3.60
CA ASP A 583 23.87 17.53 3.62
C ASP A 583 22.59 16.72 3.39
N LEU A 584 22.74 15.54 2.79
CA LEU A 584 21.64 14.59 2.66
C LEU A 584 21.42 13.87 4.00
N TYR A 585 20.18 13.89 4.47
CA TYR A 585 19.75 13.03 5.57
C TYR A 585 19.41 11.62 5.06
N MET A 586 19.33 10.66 5.98
CA MET A 586 19.10 9.26 5.65
C MET A 586 17.89 8.70 6.38
N THR A 587 17.00 8.08 5.61
CA THR A 587 16.09 7.03 6.11
C THR A 587 16.61 5.69 5.59
N TYR A 588 16.38 4.59 6.31
CA TYR A 588 16.52 3.25 5.74
C TYR A 588 15.43 2.35 6.29
N HIS A 589 14.61 1.74 5.42
CA HIS A 589 13.57 0.81 5.86
C HIS A 589 14.25 -0.46 6.30
N VAL A 590 14.01 -0.89 7.53
CA VAL A 590 14.65 -2.11 8.02
C VAL A 590 13.88 -2.70 9.18
N GLY A 591 13.82 -4.02 9.22
CA GLY A 591 13.12 -4.76 10.26
C GLY A 591 11.61 -4.61 10.15
N GLU A 592 11.07 -4.23 8.99
CA GLU A 592 9.64 -4.31 8.69
C GLU A 592 9.22 -5.74 8.34
N ASP A 593 9.99 -6.38 7.45
CA ASP A 593 9.75 -7.74 6.96
C ASP A 593 10.94 -8.65 7.29
N PHE A 594 10.66 -9.75 7.98
CA PHE A 594 11.69 -10.65 8.49
C PHE A 594 11.16 -12.07 8.72
N LEU A 595 12.03 -13.05 8.49
CA LEU A 595 11.71 -14.48 8.69
C LEU A 595 11.87 -14.92 10.15
N ASP A 596 12.67 -14.19 10.93
CA ASP A 596 12.94 -14.35 12.36
C ASP A 596 13.16 -12.96 12.99
N ILE A 597 12.73 -12.74 14.23
CA ILE A 597 12.93 -11.45 14.92
C ILE A 597 14.42 -11.12 15.03
N LEU A 598 15.26 -12.12 15.27
CA LEU A 598 16.72 -11.95 15.28
C LEU A 598 17.25 -11.45 13.94
N ASP A 599 16.63 -11.87 12.84
CA ASP A 599 17.04 -11.45 11.50
C ASP A 599 16.78 -9.95 11.30
N GLY A 600 15.58 -9.50 11.66
CA GLY A 600 15.22 -8.08 11.63
C GLY A 600 16.06 -7.23 12.59
N LEU A 601 16.33 -7.71 13.80
CA LEU A 601 17.22 -7.02 14.75
C LEU A 601 18.66 -6.93 14.23
N ARG A 602 19.20 -8.03 13.67
CA ARG A 602 20.52 -8.01 13.04
C ARG A 602 20.56 -7.01 11.89
N ALA A 603 19.54 -6.99 11.04
CA ALA A 603 19.46 -6.04 9.93
C ALA A 603 19.45 -4.59 10.44
N ILE A 604 18.70 -4.27 11.50
CA ILE A 604 18.73 -2.95 12.14
C ILE A 604 20.15 -2.60 12.60
N ASP A 605 20.84 -3.52 13.29
CA ASP A 605 22.21 -3.31 13.76
C ASP A 605 23.22 -3.15 12.61
N GLU A 606 23.05 -3.87 11.51
CA GLU A 606 23.81 -3.71 10.26
C GLU A 606 23.59 -2.31 9.68
N THR A 607 22.35 -1.81 9.63
CA THR A 607 22.08 -0.45 9.16
C THR A 607 22.75 0.59 10.08
N LEU A 608 22.58 0.48 11.40
CA LEU A 608 23.20 1.38 12.38
C LEU A 608 24.72 1.43 12.24
N SER A 609 25.35 0.26 12.07
CA SER A 609 26.81 0.10 12.10
C SER A 609 27.45 0.33 10.72
N PHE A 610 26.87 -0.20 9.65
CA PHE A 610 27.48 -0.14 8.31
C PHE A 610 27.25 1.23 7.66
N PHE A 611 26.16 1.93 7.98
CA PHE A 611 25.85 3.22 7.33
C PHE A 611 26.37 4.40 8.16
N ASN A 612 26.93 4.12 9.35
CA ASN A 612 27.32 5.11 10.34
C ASN A 612 26.15 6.06 10.63
N MET A 613 25.00 5.48 10.99
CA MET A 613 23.81 6.27 11.33
C MET A 613 24.10 7.17 12.53
N ARG A 614 23.68 8.43 12.44
CA ARG A 614 23.89 9.48 13.44
C ARG A 614 22.57 10.12 13.84
N CYS A 615 22.62 11.00 14.84
CA CYS A 615 21.46 11.78 15.26
C CYS A 615 20.86 12.53 14.07
N GLY A 616 19.54 12.43 13.91
CA GLY A 616 18.79 13.01 12.78
C GLY A 616 18.51 12.02 11.63
N ASP A 617 19.17 10.87 11.58
CA ASP A 617 18.81 9.79 10.65
C ASP A 617 17.59 9.00 11.18
N ARG A 618 16.89 8.29 10.29
CA ARG A 618 15.64 7.58 10.61
C ARG A 618 15.67 6.11 10.18
N LEU A 619 15.06 5.24 10.98
CA LEU A 619 14.73 3.87 10.62
C LEU A 619 13.27 3.82 10.13
N GLY A 620 13.05 3.31 8.92
CA GLY A 620 11.69 3.06 8.42
C GLY A 620 11.11 1.81 9.09
N HIS A 621 9.94 1.96 9.73
CA HIS A 621 9.13 0.92 10.37
C HIS A 621 9.76 0.25 11.60
N ALA A 622 10.95 -0.37 11.48
CA ALA A 622 11.68 -1.02 12.57
C ALA A 622 10.84 -1.97 13.45
N LEU A 623 9.84 -2.65 12.88
CA LEU A 623 8.89 -3.49 13.63
C LEU A 623 9.59 -4.53 14.51
N ALA A 624 10.65 -5.19 14.00
CA ALA A 624 11.45 -6.15 14.76
C ALA A 624 11.97 -5.61 16.10
N LEU A 625 12.17 -4.29 16.22
CA LEU A 625 12.65 -3.64 17.43
C LEU A 625 11.58 -3.46 18.51
N GLY A 626 10.29 -3.54 18.17
CA GLY A 626 9.21 -3.22 19.13
C GLY A 626 8.05 -4.20 19.18
N VAL A 627 7.98 -5.22 18.30
CA VAL A 627 6.98 -6.29 18.43
C VAL A 627 7.22 -7.13 19.69
N ASP A 628 6.13 -7.67 20.25
CA ASP A 628 6.23 -8.62 21.36
C ASP A 628 6.86 -9.94 20.89
N VAL A 629 8.03 -10.24 21.45
CA VAL A 629 8.85 -11.39 21.07
C VAL A 629 8.14 -12.71 21.33
N GLU A 630 7.47 -12.85 22.47
CA GLU A 630 6.82 -14.09 22.88
C GLU A 630 5.56 -14.34 22.05
N GLU A 631 4.73 -13.31 21.87
CA GLU A 631 3.53 -13.37 21.03
C GLU A 631 3.88 -13.69 19.57
N TRP A 632 4.93 -13.09 19.03
CA TRP A 632 5.34 -13.35 17.63
C TRP A 632 5.79 -14.79 17.43
N TYR A 633 6.66 -15.34 18.28
CA TYR A 633 7.07 -16.75 18.16
C TYR A 633 5.89 -17.70 18.43
N ALA A 634 5.02 -17.38 19.38
CA ALA A 634 3.82 -18.18 19.66
C ALA A 634 2.86 -18.21 18.47
N SER A 635 2.68 -17.08 17.76
CA SER A 635 1.83 -17.01 16.56
C SER A 635 2.30 -17.93 15.42
N LYS A 636 3.59 -18.31 15.43
CA LYS A 636 4.20 -19.26 14.50
C LYS A 636 4.44 -20.64 15.10
N SER A 637 3.77 -20.98 16.21
CA SER A 637 3.96 -22.25 16.95
C SER A 637 5.41 -22.53 17.38
N GLY A 638 6.25 -21.49 17.48
CA GLY A 638 7.67 -21.60 17.81
C GLY A 638 8.57 -22.08 16.66
N TYR A 639 8.08 -22.08 15.42
CA TYR A 639 8.85 -22.47 14.24
C TYR A 639 9.20 -21.26 13.37
N ILE A 640 10.40 -21.29 12.78
CA ILE A 640 10.87 -20.32 11.77
C ILE A 640 11.37 -21.08 10.54
N LEU A 641 11.23 -20.46 9.37
CA LEU A 641 11.69 -21.01 8.09
C LEU A 641 12.53 -19.95 7.38
N LEU A 642 13.83 -20.23 7.23
CA LEU A 642 14.82 -19.27 6.74
C LEU A 642 16.02 -19.96 6.08
N PRO A 643 16.89 -19.23 5.35
CA PRO A 643 18.14 -19.76 4.82
C PRO A 643 19.10 -20.21 5.93
N GLN A 644 19.87 -21.27 5.68
CA GLN A 644 20.88 -21.75 6.63
C GLN A 644 21.94 -20.69 6.95
N MET A 645 22.32 -19.85 5.97
CA MET A 645 23.26 -18.75 6.16
C MET A 645 22.71 -17.71 7.15
N ASP A 646 21.46 -17.28 6.98
CA ASP A 646 20.85 -16.30 7.89
C ASP A 646 20.69 -16.85 9.30
N TYR A 647 20.34 -18.13 9.45
CA TYR A 647 20.29 -18.76 10.76
C TYR A 647 21.65 -18.76 11.47
N LEU A 648 22.73 -19.11 10.74
CA LEU A 648 24.10 -19.07 11.27
C LEU A 648 24.50 -17.65 11.68
N ASP A 649 24.27 -16.66 10.80
CA ASP A 649 24.55 -15.25 11.08
C ASP A 649 23.78 -14.76 12.31
N ASN A 650 22.50 -15.07 12.42
CA ASN A 650 21.63 -14.65 13.53
C ASN A 650 22.12 -15.20 14.88
N LEU A 651 22.54 -16.47 14.91
CA LEU A 651 23.10 -17.09 16.11
C LEU A 651 24.40 -16.43 16.54
N VAL A 652 25.35 -16.26 15.61
CA VAL A 652 26.66 -15.66 15.92
C VAL A 652 26.50 -14.20 16.35
N TRP A 653 25.62 -13.46 15.68
CA TRP A 653 25.28 -12.09 16.05
C TRP A 653 24.67 -12.02 17.46
N LEU A 654 23.69 -12.88 17.77
CA LEU A 654 23.07 -12.95 19.10
C LEU A 654 24.10 -13.25 20.19
N TYR A 655 24.96 -14.25 19.97
CA TYR A 655 26.06 -14.60 20.90
C TYR A 655 26.92 -13.39 21.22
N SER A 656 27.31 -12.65 20.17
CA SER A 656 28.16 -11.47 20.34
C SER A 656 27.43 -10.32 21.04
N LYS A 657 26.14 -10.11 20.78
CA LYS A 657 25.33 -9.09 21.47
C LYS A 657 25.09 -9.40 22.94
N ILE A 658 24.83 -10.66 23.31
CA ILE A 658 24.73 -11.08 24.71
C ILE A 658 25.99 -10.68 25.47
N ARG A 659 27.17 -10.96 24.89
CA ARG A 659 28.47 -10.63 25.49
C ARG A 659 28.76 -9.13 25.49
N LYS A 660 28.50 -8.42 24.39
CA LYS A 660 28.71 -6.96 24.26
C LYS A 660 27.86 -6.18 25.27
N TYR A 661 26.65 -6.65 25.56
CA TYR A 661 25.74 -6.00 26.49
C TYR A 661 25.86 -6.51 27.94
N HIS A 662 26.76 -7.46 28.20
CA HIS A 662 26.95 -8.07 29.51
C HIS A 662 25.63 -8.58 30.12
N LEU A 663 24.85 -9.35 29.34
CA LEU A 663 23.55 -9.88 29.78
C LEU A 663 23.74 -11.17 30.60
N ASP A 664 23.35 -11.13 31.87
CA ASP A 664 23.47 -12.24 32.83
C ASP A 664 22.35 -13.30 32.67
N GLY A 665 22.60 -14.53 33.10
CA GLY A 665 21.60 -15.60 33.18
C GLY A 665 21.17 -16.17 31.82
N LEU A 666 22.09 -16.14 30.85
CA LEU A 666 21.96 -16.62 29.47
C LEU A 666 23.06 -17.62 29.08
N GLU A 667 23.72 -18.26 30.05
CA GLU A 667 24.82 -19.21 29.84
C GLU A 667 24.37 -20.42 29.02
N ASP A 668 23.17 -20.92 29.27
CA ASP A 668 22.57 -22.01 28.50
C ASP A 668 22.34 -21.60 27.04
N THR A 669 21.95 -20.34 26.81
CA THR A 669 21.80 -19.80 25.45
C THR A 669 23.14 -19.74 24.73
N LEU A 670 24.20 -19.27 25.40
CA LEU A 670 25.55 -19.22 24.82
C LEU A 670 26.04 -20.62 24.43
N ARG A 671 25.91 -21.61 25.32
CA ARG A 671 26.27 -23.01 25.04
C ARG A 671 25.45 -23.61 23.89
N TYR A 672 24.16 -23.28 23.84
CA TYR A 672 23.29 -23.72 22.74
C TYR A 672 23.75 -23.12 21.41
N ILE A 673 24.07 -21.83 21.39
CA ILE A 673 24.57 -21.14 20.19
C ILE A 673 25.89 -21.75 19.73
N GLU A 674 26.86 -21.96 20.63
CA GLU A 674 28.16 -22.58 20.29
C GLU A 674 27.98 -23.94 19.63
N LYS A 675 27.14 -24.81 20.20
CA LYS A 675 26.83 -26.12 19.61
C LYS A 675 26.20 -26.00 18.21
N ARG A 676 25.31 -25.03 18.00
CA ARG A 676 24.66 -24.81 16.70
C ARG A 676 25.60 -24.16 15.70
N TYR A 677 26.49 -23.27 16.15
CA TYR A 677 27.55 -22.72 15.33
C TYR A 677 28.39 -23.85 14.73
N ASP A 678 28.90 -24.78 15.54
CA ASP A 678 29.73 -25.89 15.05
C ASP A 678 29.00 -26.75 14.01
N GLU A 679 27.70 -27.03 14.24
CA GLU A 679 26.85 -27.79 13.31
C GLU A 679 26.70 -27.05 11.96
N TYR A 680 26.20 -25.81 11.99
CA TYR A 680 25.87 -25.08 10.77
C TYR A 680 27.09 -24.53 10.04
N PHE A 681 28.12 -24.11 10.78
CA PHE A 681 29.40 -23.71 10.19
C PHE A 681 30.06 -24.89 9.48
N ARG A 682 29.98 -26.11 10.03
CA ARG A 682 30.48 -27.28 9.32
C ARG A 682 29.72 -27.54 8.02
N ILE A 683 28.39 -27.50 8.08
CA ILE A 683 27.51 -27.74 6.93
C ILE A 683 27.77 -26.70 5.83
N VAL A 684 27.73 -25.42 6.17
CA VAL A 684 27.73 -24.32 5.20
C VAL A 684 29.15 -23.95 4.74
N TYR A 685 30.15 -24.00 5.63
CA TYR A 685 31.51 -23.56 5.33
C TYR A 685 32.52 -24.71 5.29
N LEU A 686 32.75 -25.44 6.39
CA LEU A 686 33.89 -26.38 6.46
C LEU A 686 33.84 -27.47 5.39
N ASN A 687 32.67 -28.03 5.10
CA ASN A 687 32.51 -29.06 4.06
C ASN A 687 32.80 -28.53 2.63
N HIS A 688 32.90 -27.21 2.46
CA HIS A 688 33.02 -26.53 1.16
C HIS A 688 34.29 -25.67 1.04
N MET A 689 35.13 -25.65 2.08
CA MET A 689 36.46 -25.05 2.04
C MET A 689 37.51 -26.10 1.68
N ARG A 690 38.42 -25.75 0.76
CA ARG A 690 39.58 -26.59 0.41
C ARG A 690 40.83 -26.03 1.08
N GLU A 691 41.54 -26.88 1.82
CA GLU A 691 42.78 -26.51 2.51
C GLU A 691 43.88 -26.03 1.55
N GLU A 692 43.96 -26.62 0.35
CA GLU A 692 44.87 -26.20 -0.72
C GLU A 692 44.61 -24.75 -1.16
N HIS A 693 43.34 -24.38 -1.34
CA HIS A 693 42.96 -23.03 -1.74
C HIS A 693 43.27 -22.02 -0.63
N LEU A 694 42.92 -22.35 0.62
CA LEU A 694 43.27 -21.54 1.78
C LEU A 694 44.78 -21.30 1.86
N THR A 695 45.58 -22.35 1.67
CA THR A 695 47.05 -22.26 1.69
C THR A 695 47.58 -21.35 0.57
N SER A 696 47.02 -21.44 -0.64
CA SER A 696 47.36 -20.54 -1.75
C SER A 696 47.09 -19.07 -1.39
N VAL A 697 45.87 -18.78 -0.91
CA VAL A 697 45.46 -17.44 -0.50
C VAL A 697 46.38 -16.87 0.57
N MET A 698 46.77 -17.69 1.56
CA MET A 698 47.70 -17.26 2.62
C MET A 698 49.09 -16.91 2.06
N ASN A 699 49.63 -17.72 1.15
CA ASN A 699 50.93 -17.45 0.54
C ASN A 699 50.90 -16.15 -0.29
N GLU A 700 49.85 -15.97 -1.11
CA GLU A 700 49.65 -14.76 -1.90
C GLU A 700 49.51 -13.50 -1.03
N ALA A 701 48.78 -13.60 0.08
CA ALA A 701 48.61 -12.50 1.03
C ALA A 701 49.95 -12.09 1.68
N ILE A 702 50.76 -13.07 2.10
CA ILE A 702 52.09 -12.83 2.68
C ILE A 702 52.97 -12.05 1.69
N ASP A 703 53.01 -12.50 0.43
CA ASP A 703 53.81 -11.83 -0.60
C ASP A 703 53.28 -10.43 -0.90
N TYR A 704 51.96 -10.26 -0.97
CA TYR A 704 51.31 -8.98 -1.19
C TYR A 704 51.67 -7.95 -0.11
N TYR A 705 51.58 -8.32 1.17
CA TYR A 705 51.84 -7.40 2.28
C TYR A 705 53.34 -7.14 2.50
N ARG A 706 54.20 -8.16 2.32
CA ARG A 706 55.66 -7.98 2.37
C ARG A 706 56.14 -7.00 1.33
N ASN A 707 55.68 -7.13 0.08
CA ASN A 707 56.05 -6.23 -1.02
C ASN A 707 55.62 -4.78 -0.79
N ARG A 708 54.65 -4.54 0.10
CA ARG A 708 54.12 -3.21 0.43
C ARG A 708 54.49 -2.72 1.84
N ASN A 709 55.34 -3.44 2.56
CA ASN A 709 55.73 -3.14 3.96
C ASN A 709 54.53 -2.94 4.91
N ILE A 710 53.44 -3.69 4.71
CA ILE A 710 52.24 -3.63 5.56
C ILE A 710 52.38 -4.67 6.68
N GLN A 711 52.16 -4.27 7.94
CA GLN A 711 52.15 -5.21 9.06
C GLN A 711 50.92 -6.12 9.00
N HIS A 712 51.10 -7.44 9.11
CA HIS A 712 50.03 -8.41 8.90
C HIS A 712 50.17 -9.65 9.81
N ASN A 713 49.05 -10.36 10.06
CA ASN A 713 49.01 -11.56 10.91
C ASN A 713 49.04 -12.89 10.12
N TYR A 714 49.21 -12.85 8.80
CA TYR A 714 49.24 -14.01 7.90
C TYR A 714 50.44 -14.96 8.07
N GLY A 715 51.31 -14.75 9.06
CA GLY A 715 52.46 -15.62 9.33
C GLY A 715 52.11 -16.97 9.98
N ASN A 716 50.91 -17.10 10.57
CA ASN A 716 50.44 -18.34 11.18
C ASN A 716 49.73 -19.23 10.14
N ARG A 717 50.17 -20.48 10.00
CA ARG A 717 49.61 -21.44 9.02
C ARG A 717 48.42 -22.25 9.53
N GLN A 718 48.15 -22.24 10.84
CA GLN A 718 46.99 -22.92 11.42
C GLN A 718 45.84 -21.92 11.60
N CYS A 719 44.86 -21.98 10.69
CA CYS A 719 43.65 -21.15 10.76
C CYS A 719 42.62 -21.78 11.70
N VAL A 720 42.07 -20.99 12.62
CA VAL A 720 40.97 -21.43 13.50
C VAL A 720 39.74 -20.56 13.29
N PHE A 721 38.69 -21.16 12.72
CA PHE A 721 37.42 -20.48 12.46
C PHE A 721 36.48 -20.57 13.66
N SER A 722 36.86 -19.90 14.75
CA SER A 722 36.01 -19.80 15.95
C SER A 722 34.77 -18.91 15.72
N ILE A 723 33.77 -19.01 16.61
CA ILE A 723 32.59 -18.13 16.57
C ILE A 723 32.95 -16.63 16.61
N ASN A 724 34.02 -16.26 17.33
CA ASN A 724 34.50 -14.88 17.37
C ASN A 724 35.11 -14.45 16.03
N THR A 725 35.85 -15.34 15.39
CA THR A 725 36.43 -15.13 14.05
C THR A 725 35.34 -14.95 12.99
N TYR A 726 34.26 -15.73 13.10
CA TYR A 726 33.08 -15.57 12.24
C TYR A 726 32.40 -14.22 12.48
N TYR A 727 32.24 -13.81 13.74
CA TYR A 727 31.69 -12.49 14.05
C TYR A 727 32.59 -11.36 13.52
N ASP A 728 33.91 -11.52 13.59
CA ASP A 728 34.88 -10.60 12.99
C ASP A 728 34.69 -10.49 11.47
N SER A 729 34.51 -11.62 10.78
CA SER A 729 34.14 -11.65 9.36
C SER A 729 32.81 -10.95 9.07
N TRP A 730 31.78 -11.15 9.90
CA TRP A 730 30.50 -10.45 9.76
C TRP A 730 30.66 -8.93 9.87
N LYS A 731 31.53 -8.44 10.77
CA LYS A 731 31.79 -7.00 10.90
C LYS A 731 32.40 -6.38 9.63
N LEU A 732 33.16 -7.16 8.85
CA LEU A 732 33.75 -6.71 7.59
C LEU A 732 32.73 -6.53 6.46
N ARG A 733 31.50 -7.04 6.60
CA ARG A 733 30.44 -6.91 5.58
C ARG A 733 30.00 -5.48 5.31
N GLY A 734 30.37 -4.52 6.17
CA GLY A 734 30.19 -3.10 5.92
C GLY A 734 31.15 -2.52 4.87
N ASP A 735 32.23 -3.24 4.51
CA ASP A 735 33.17 -2.84 3.46
C ASP A 735 32.69 -3.29 2.07
N ASN A 736 33.35 -2.77 1.03
CA ASN A 736 33.18 -3.25 -0.34
C ASN A 736 33.84 -4.65 -0.46
N PRO A 737 33.09 -5.70 -0.85
CA PRO A 737 33.63 -7.05 -0.99
C PRO A 737 34.74 -7.17 -2.04
N GLU A 738 34.80 -6.25 -3.03
CA GLU A 738 35.84 -6.26 -4.06
C GLU A 738 37.27 -6.10 -3.47
N TYR A 739 37.41 -5.46 -2.29
CA TYR A 739 38.70 -5.38 -1.59
C TYR A 739 39.16 -6.70 -0.96
N TYR A 740 38.31 -7.73 -0.99
CA TYR A 740 38.60 -9.05 -0.42
C TYR A 740 38.51 -10.17 -1.47
N GLN A 741 38.39 -9.81 -2.76
CA GLN A 741 38.20 -10.78 -3.85
C GLN A 741 39.33 -11.81 -4.00
N ASN A 742 40.52 -11.54 -3.45
CA ASN A 742 41.66 -12.47 -3.45
C ASN A 742 41.73 -13.34 -2.18
N GLY A 743 40.75 -13.25 -1.28
CA GLY A 743 40.76 -13.95 0.01
C GLY A 743 41.47 -13.23 1.15
N TYR A 744 42.05 -12.06 0.89
CA TYR A 744 42.70 -11.17 1.87
C TYR A 744 42.42 -9.71 1.52
N PHE A 745 42.61 -8.81 2.50
CA PHE A 745 42.31 -7.39 2.33
C PHE A 745 43.34 -6.68 1.45
N CYS A 746 42.91 -6.25 0.28
CA CYS A 746 43.69 -5.50 -0.71
C CYS A 746 43.20 -4.05 -0.75
N ILE A 747 44.11 -3.10 -0.50
CA ILE A 747 43.87 -1.69 -0.79
C ILE A 747 44.91 -1.23 -1.80
N ASP A 748 44.46 -0.71 -2.94
CA ASP A 748 45.39 -0.09 -3.86
C ASP A 748 45.68 1.33 -3.35
N THR A 749 46.95 1.64 -3.11
CA THR A 749 47.39 2.93 -2.53
C THR A 749 47.13 4.12 -3.44
N PHE A 750 46.66 3.89 -4.67
CA PHE A 750 46.37 4.90 -5.68
C PHE A 750 44.86 5.17 -5.91
N LEU A 751 43.96 4.55 -5.14
CA LEU A 751 42.51 4.81 -5.22
C LEU A 751 42.24 6.28 -4.86
N LYS A 752 41.67 7.04 -5.80
CA LYS A 752 41.59 8.52 -5.77
C LYS A 752 40.16 9.06 -5.78
N SER A 753 39.15 8.21 -6.01
CA SER A 753 37.77 8.68 -6.06
C SER A 753 37.10 8.64 -4.68
N GLU A 754 36.18 9.57 -4.46
CA GLU A 754 35.37 9.65 -3.23
C GLU A 754 34.53 8.38 -2.99
N TRP A 755 34.13 7.68 -4.05
CA TRP A 755 33.40 6.41 -3.96
C TRP A 755 34.26 5.27 -3.41
N GLU A 756 35.50 5.15 -3.89
CA GLU A 756 36.45 4.16 -3.41
C GLU A 756 36.78 4.40 -1.93
N GLU A 757 36.91 5.66 -1.53
CA GLU A 757 37.12 6.02 -0.12
C GLU A 757 35.96 5.58 0.78
N ALA A 758 34.72 5.73 0.30
CA ALA A 758 33.51 5.26 1.00
C ALA A 758 33.39 3.73 1.02
N GLY A 759 34.17 3.01 0.21
CA GLY A 759 34.20 1.56 0.12
C GLY A 759 34.74 0.87 1.38
N ILE A 760 35.48 1.57 2.23
CA ILE A 760 35.95 1.03 3.52
C ILE A 760 35.25 1.78 4.64
N ASN A 761 34.58 1.06 5.54
CA ASN A 761 33.99 1.71 6.72
C ASN A 761 35.08 2.04 7.75
N LYS A 762 35.38 3.34 7.89
CA LYS A 762 36.43 3.84 8.79
C LYS A 762 36.01 3.88 10.26
N GLU A 763 34.72 3.86 10.56
CA GLU A 763 34.18 3.91 11.93
C GLU A 763 33.86 2.52 12.48
N PHE A 764 33.46 1.58 11.62
CA PHE A 764 33.12 0.22 12.00
C PHE A 764 33.86 -0.82 11.13
N PRO A 765 34.41 -1.89 11.72
CA PRO A 765 34.51 -2.15 13.16
C PRO A 765 35.47 -1.20 13.88
N GLU A 766 35.25 -0.99 15.18
CA GLU A 766 36.10 -0.15 16.06
C GLU A 766 37.59 -0.52 15.97
N ASN A 767 37.89 -1.82 15.88
CA ASN A 767 39.24 -2.32 15.63
C ASN A 767 39.50 -2.50 14.13
N TYR A 768 40.14 -1.50 13.52
CA TYR A 768 40.50 -1.51 12.09
C TYR A 768 41.37 -2.71 11.69
N ARG A 769 42.18 -3.26 12.61
CA ARG A 769 43.13 -4.35 12.32
C ARG A 769 42.47 -5.68 11.97
N ILE A 770 41.17 -5.84 12.23
CA ILE A 770 40.41 -7.05 11.87
C ILE A 770 40.49 -7.34 10.36
N ARG A 771 40.63 -6.31 9.52
CA ARG A 771 40.80 -6.47 8.06
C ARG A 771 42.04 -7.27 7.67
N TYR A 772 43.07 -7.26 8.52
CA TYR A 772 44.32 -8.00 8.33
C TYR A 772 44.36 -9.31 9.12
N ASN A 773 43.22 -9.74 9.67
CA ASN A 773 43.07 -11.07 10.26
C ASN A 773 42.82 -12.09 9.12
N PRO A 774 43.71 -13.10 8.96
CA PRO A 774 43.63 -14.05 7.86
C PRO A 774 42.31 -14.82 7.82
N GLU A 775 41.83 -15.30 8.97
CA GLU A 775 40.62 -16.10 9.01
C GLU A 775 39.36 -15.27 8.76
N ALA A 776 39.26 -14.06 9.33
CA ALA A 776 38.10 -13.18 9.14
C ALA A 776 37.98 -12.71 7.69
N ALA A 777 39.09 -12.31 7.07
CA ALA A 777 39.13 -11.90 5.66
C ALA A 777 38.77 -13.07 4.73
N TYR A 778 39.29 -14.27 5.01
CA TYR A 778 38.99 -15.46 4.21
C TYR A 778 37.53 -15.90 4.33
N LEU A 779 36.92 -15.83 5.52
CA LEU A 779 35.50 -16.08 5.70
C LEU A 779 34.62 -15.07 4.96
N TYR A 780 35.02 -13.79 4.97
CA TYR A 780 34.30 -12.74 4.25
C TYR A 780 34.37 -12.96 2.73
N TYR A 781 35.54 -13.31 2.20
CA TYR A 781 35.71 -13.75 0.83
C TYR A 781 34.83 -14.96 0.51
N THR A 782 34.87 -16.00 1.34
CA THR A 782 34.10 -17.23 1.12
C THR A 782 32.59 -16.96 1.09
N TYR A 783 32.10 -16.09 1.98
CA TYR A 783 30.69 -15.65 1.98
C TYR A 783 30.26 -15.00 0.66
N HIS A 784 31.13 -14.19 0.04
CA HIS A 784 30.82 -13.48 -1.20
C HIS A 784 31.16 -14.21 -2.49
N TYR A 785 32.14 -15.11 -2.51
CA TYR A 785 32.75 -15.61 -3.75
C TYR A 785 32.75 -17.14 -3.88
N ASN A 786 32.61 -17.90 -2.80
CA ASN A 786 32.56 -19.36 -2.89
C ASN A 786 31.15 -19.83 -3.27
N GLU A 787 30.99 -20.36 -4.49
CA GLU A 787 29.71 -20.85 -5.02
C GLU A 787 29.04 -21.91 -4.13
N ALA A 788 29.80 -22.89 -3.65
CA ALA A 788 29.26 -23.98 -2.85
C ALA A 788 28.72 -23.48 -1.50
N VAL A 789 29.44 -22.55 -0.85
CA VAL A 789 28.98 -21.88 0.38
C VAL A 789 27.71 -21.06 0.12
N LYS A 790 27.61 -20.36 -1.02
CA LYS A 790 26.39 -19.64 -1.38
C LYS A 790 25.21 -20.57 -1.56
N GLN A 791 25.38 -21.64 -2.32
CA GLN A 791 24.32 -22.61 -2.62
C GLN A 791 23.85 -23.33 -1.35
N GLU A 792 24.78 -23.83 -0.54
CA GLU A 792 24.44 -24.53 0.70
C GLU A 792 23.79 -23.58 1.71
N GLY A 793 24.33 -22.36 1.85
CA GLY A 793 23.79 -21.33 2.72
C GLY A 793 22.38 -20.86 2.33
N ASN A 794 22.06 -20.86 1.03
CA ASN A 794 20.75 -20.46 0.52
C ASN A 794 19.67 -21.55 0.68
N LYS A 795 20.02 -22.79 1.02
CA LYS A 795 19.00 -23.83 1.30
C LYS A 795 18.12 -23.41 2.48
N ARG A 796 16.81 -23.61 2.35
CA ARG A 796 15.84 -23.28 3.39
C ARG A 796 15.75 -24.40 4.42
N LYS A 797 15.60 -24.05 5.70
CA LYS A 797 15.43 -25.01 6.79
C LYS A 797 14.37 -24.53 7.76
N GLU A 798 13.56 -25.46 8.24
CA GLU A 798 12.62 -25.24 9.33
C GLU A 798 13.35 -25.48 10.67
N ILE A 799 13.21 -24.53 11.61
CA ILE A 799 13.85 -24.57 12.92
C ILE A 799 12.80 -24.37 14.00
N LYS A 800 12.77 -25.30 14.97
CA LYS A 800 12.06 -25.08 16.24
C LYS A 800 12.92 -24.24 17.17
N VAL A 801 12.48 -23.03 17.46
CA VAL A 801 13.22 -22.06 18.28
C VAL A 801 13.24 -22.53 19.74
N ASN A 802 14.43 -22.58 20.33
CA ASN A 802 14.59 -22.98 21.73
C ASN A 802 14.11 -21.83 22.66
N PRO A 803 13.37 -22.11 23.75
CA PRO A 803 12.95 -21.08 24.71
C PRO A 803 14.09 -20.19 25.25
N CYS A 804 15.31 -20.73 25.41
CA CYS A 804 16.47 -19.93 25.85
C CYS A 804 16.88 -18.86 24.81
N ILE A 805 16.66 -19.12 23.52
CA ILE A 805 16.88 -18.14 22.45
C ILE A 805 15.83 -17.03 22.56
N ILE A 806 14.54 -17.38 22.72
CA ILE A 806 13.44 -16.41 22.86
C ILE A 806 13.71 -15.43 24.01
N LYS A 807 14.14 -15.96 25.17
CA LYS A 807 14.54 -15.14 26.33
C LYS A 807 15.68 -14.17 25.99
N ALA A 808 16.71 -14.64 25.28
CA ALA A 808 17.84 -13.81 24.87
C ALA A 808 17.45 -12.76 23.82
N VAL A 809 16.60 -13.09 22.85
CA VAL A 809 16.07 -12.14 21.86
C VAL A 809 15.38 -10.97 22.56
N LYS A 810 14.50 -11.26 23.54
CA LYS A 810 13.80 -10.24 24.33
C LYS A 810 14.76 -9.32 25.07
N ALA A 811 15.80 -9.87 25.68
CA ALA A 811 16.82 -9.08 26.40
C ALA A 811 17.65 -8.21 25.45
N VAL A 812 18.09 -8.75 24.32
CA VAL A 812 18.86 -8.02 23.30
C VAL A 812 18.03 -6.93 22.63
N GLN A 813 16.76 -7.21 22.29
CA GLN A 813 15.83 -6.23 21.72
C GLN A 813 15.70 -5.00 22.62
N ARG A 814 15.47 -5.20 23.93
CA ARG A 814 15.41 -4.10 24.92
C ARG A 814 16.68 -3.27 24.96
N GLN A 815 17.85 -3.92 24.91
CA GLN A 815 19.10 -3.18 24.93
C GLN A 815 19.35 -2.44 23.61
N MET A 816 18.95 -3.00 22.47
CA MET A 816 19.01 -2.32 21.18
C MET A 816 18.12 -1.08 21.12
N GLN A 817 16.92 -1.13 21.69
CA GLN A 817 16.05 0.06 21.79
C GLN A 817 16.77 1.20 22.53
N ARG A 818 17.52 0.90 23.60
CA ARG A 818 18.36 1.89 24.31
C ARG A 818 19.49 2.44 23.44
N VAL A 819 20.15 1.59 22.65
CA VAL A 819 21.20 2.02 21.71
C VAL A 819 20.64 2.97 20.65
N VAL A 820 19.46 2.67 20.09
CA VAL A 820 18.79 3.53 19.10
C VAL A 820 18.42 4.88 19.73
N ALA A 821 17.83 4.87 20.94
CA ALA A 821 17.51 6.09 21.68
C ALA A 821 18.75 6.95 21.95
N GLN A 822 19.84 6.35 22.45
CA GLN A 822 21.10 7.04 22.77
C GLN A 822 21.77 7.66 21.54
N LYS A 823 21.63 7.05 20.36
CA LYS A 823 22.16 7.59 19.10
C LYS A 823 21.33 8.75 18.53
N GLY A 824 20.14 9.01 19.08
CA GLY A 824 19.23 10.04 18.56
C GLY A 824 18.65 9.69 17.19
N ILE A 825 18.49 8.40 16.90
CA ILE A 825 17.93 7.90 15.64
C ILE A 825 16.43 7.72 15.83
N ALA A 826 15.64 8.31 14.94
CA ALA A 826 14.18 8.25 15.01
C ALA A 826 13.61 7.03 14.27
N ILE A 827 12.37 6.66 14.58
CA ILE A 827 11.63 5.59 13.90
C ILE A 827 10.40 6.19 13.21
N GLU A 828 10.26 5.95 11.90
CA GLU A 828 9.04 6.24 11.16
C GLU A 828 8.06 5.07 11.32
N THR A 829 6.79 5.36 11.62
CA THR A 829 5.75 4.34 11.75
C THR A 829 4.47 4.71 11.01
N ASN A 830 3.85 3.68 10.43
CA ASN A 830 2.68 3.74 9.57
C ASN A 830 1.60 2.80 10.13
N PRO A 831 0.77 3.23 11.11
CA PRO A 831 -0.04 2.31 11.92
C PRO A 831 -0.93 1.35 11.12
N SER A 832 -1.61 1.82 10.06
CA SER A 832 -2.42 0.99 9.17
C SER A 832 -1.60 -0.08 8.43
N SER A 833 -0.49 0.29 7.78
CA SER A 833 0.32 -0.67 7.03
C SER A 833 1.05 -1.62 7.96
N ASN A 834 1.57 -1.13 9.09
CA ASN A 834 2.19 -1.95 10.12
C ASN A 834 1.22 -3.03 10.66
N ALA A 835 -0.07 -2.72 10.85
CA ALA A 835 -1.06 -3.72 11.27
C ALA A 835 -1.44 -4.73 10.15
N LEU A 836 -1.41 -4.30 8.89
CA LEU A 836 -1.75 -5.17 7.74
C LEU A 836 -0.58 -6.08 7.35
N ILE A 837 0.63 -5.54 7.27
CA ILE A 837 1.88 -6.24 6.93
C ILE A 837 2.37 -7.07 8.13
N GLY A 838 2.36 -6.47 9.32
CA GLY A 838 2.81 -7.12 10.54
C GLY A 838 1.89 -8.25 11.03
N THR A 839 2.36 -8.95 12.05
CA THR A 839 1.64 -10.08 12.66
C THR A 839 0.58 -9.65 13.67
N PHE A 840 0.62 -8.41 14.16
CA PHE A 840 -0.38 -7.87 15.07
C PHE A 840 -1.53 -7.22 14.28
N LYS A 841 -2.78 -7.54 14.64
CA LYS A 841 -3.99 -7.04 13.95
C LYS A 841 -4.75 -5.96 14.72
N ARG A 842 -4.12 -5.41 15.75
CA ARG A 842 -4.73 -4.49 16.72
C ARG A 842 -3.83 -3.28 16.95
N TYR A 843 -4.39 -2.08 16.76
CA TYR A 843 -3.68 -0.82 16.94
C TYR A 843 -3.21 -0.59 18.40
N ASP A 844 -3.89 -1.15 19.39
CA ASP A 844 -3.45 -1.08 20.80
C ASP A 844 -2.24 -1.99 21.12
N LYS A 845 -1.85 -2.86 20.18
CA LYS A 845 -0.61 -3.65 20.23
C LYS A 845 0.51 -3.05 19.38
N HIS A 846 0.32 -1.84 18.86
CA HIS A 846 1.26 -1.24 17.94
C HIS A 846 2.63 -0.98 18.63
N PRO A 847 3.77 -1.36 18.01
CA PRO A 847 5.12 -1.21 18.59
C PRO A 847 5.53 0.19 19.05
N ILE A 848 4.88 1.24 18.52
CA ILE A 848 5.07 2.64 18.94
C ILE A 848 5.00 2.81 20.47
N LEU A 849 4.13 2.05 21.14
CA LEU A 849 3.97 2.08 22.60
C LEU A 849 5.19 1.53 23.35
N ASN A 850 5.99 0.69 22.69
CA ASN A 850 7.23 0.10 23.20
C ASN A 850 8.45 0.96 22.88
N TRP A 851 8.29 2.01 22.06
CA TRP A 851 9.36 2.95 21.71
C TRP A 851 9.22 4.27 22.48
N TYR A 852 7.99 4.78 22.59
CA TYR A 852 7.70 6.07 23.21
C TYR A 852 6.37 6.04 23.96
N ASN A 853 6.40 6.27 25.27
CA ASN A 853 5.20 6.28 26.11
C ASN A 853 5.14 7.45 27.12
N ILE A 854 6.08 8.41 27.05
CA ILE A 854 6.04 9.62 27.89
C ILE A 854 4.67 10.28 27.76
N GLY A 855 4.01 10.49 28.90
CA GLY A 855 2.69 11.09 28.97
C GLY A 855 1.53 10.10 28.94
N LEU A 856 1.73 8.81 28.65
CA LEU A 856 0.67 7.79 28.74
C LEU A 856 0.54 7.13 30.12
N GLN A 857 1.62 7.05 30.90
CA GLN A 857 1.64 6.36 32.19
C GLN A 857 1.61 7.33 33.38
N MET A 858 0.89 6.95 34.44
CA MET A 858 0.86 7.62 35.73
C MET A 858 1.79 6.83 36.69
N GLY A 859 3.10 7.08 36.63
CA GLY A 859 4.09 6.37 37.45
C GLY A 859 5.55 6.73 37.11
N ASN A 860 6.48 6.33 37.97
CA ASN A 860 7.92 6.64 37.85
C ASN A 860 8.74 5.56 37.11
N GLU A 861 8.11 4.51 36.57
CA GLU A 861 8.83 3.44 35.87
C GLU A 861 9.11 3.82 34.41
N MET A 862 10.27 4.43 34.15
CA MET A 862 10.79 4.66 32.80
C MET A 862 11.59 3.45 32.28
N ASP A 863 10.94 2.28 32.13
CA ASP A 863 11.61 1.11 31.51
C ASP A 863 11.66 1.22 29.96
N ILE A 864 10.84 2.09 29.37
CA ILE A 864 10.79 2.32 27.93
C ILE A 864 11.84 3.37 27.49
N PRO A 865 12.65 3.13 26.44
CA PRO A 865 13.78 4.01 26.09
C PRO A 865 13.47 5.40 25.54
N GLN A 866 12.21 5.70 25.22
CA GLN A 866 11.76 7.01 24.70
C GLN A 866 12.44 7.41 23.38
N ILE A 867 12.42 6.49 22.42
CA ILE A 867 12.92 6.72 21.06
C ILE A 867 12.03 7.78 20.38
N GLN A 868 12.63 8.68 19.60
CA GLN A 868 11.86 9.61 18.80
C GLN A 868 11.09 8.87 17.70
N VAL A 869 9.80 9.18 17.54
CA VAL A 869 8.92 8.51 16.58
C VAL A 869 8.15 9.53 15.74
N SER A 870 7.74 9.15 14.53
CA SER A 870 6.78 9.89 13.72
C SER A 870 5.71 8.95 13.17
N ILE A 871 4.45 9.40 13.22
CA ILE A 871 3.32 8.71 12.57
C ILE A 871 3.18 9.31 11.18
N ASN A 872 3.20 8.44 10.17
CA ASN A 872 3.17 8.79 8.76
C ASN A 872 2.14 7.90 8.04
N THR A 873 1.99 8.09 6.73
CA THR A 873 1.19 7.19 5.89
C THR A 873 2.05 6.39 4.94
N ASP A 874 1.84 5.07 4.92
CA ASP A 874 2.37 4.24 3.84
C ASP A 874 1.33 4.15 2.73
N ASP A 875 1.77 4.26 1.47
CA ASP A 875 0.98 4.04 0.26
C ASP A 875 -0.54 4.30 0.41
N GLN A 876 -0.92 5.55 0.67
CA GLN A 876 -2.30 5.95 1.01
C GLN A 876 -3.37 5.41 0.04
N GLY A 877 -3.00 5.23 -1.23
CA GLY A 877 -3.88 4.70 -2.28
C GLY A 877 -4.19 3.22 -2.12
N VAL A 878 -3.27 2.41 -1.59
CA VAL A 878 -3.47 0.96 -1.31
C VAL A 878 -4.11 0.75 0.04
N PHE A 879 -3.66 1.51 1.04
CA PHE A 879 -4.17 1.37 2.39
C PHE A 879 -5.41 2.22 2.63
N ALA A 880 -5.85 3.08 1.69
CA ALA A 880 -7.04 3.91 1.78
C ALA A 880 -7.14 4.70 3.10
N THR A 881 -6.09 5.46 3.45
CA THR A 881 -5.97 6.16 4.74
C THR A 881 -5.32 7.54 4.59
N TYR A 882 -5.52 8.38 5.59
CA TYR A 882 -4.95 9.73 5.73
C TYR A 882 -4.24 9.85 7.08
N ILE A 883 -3.24 10.72 7.19
CA ILE A 883 -2.39 10.83 8.38
C ILE A 883 -3.23 11.18 9.61
N GLU A 884 -4.23 12.04 9.45
CA GLU A 884 -5.15 12.42 10.54
C GLU A 884 -5.89 11.20 11.10
N ASN A 885 -6.27 10.26 10.22
CA ASN A 885 -6.91 9.02 10.63
C ASN A 885 -5.94 8.04 11.29
N GLU A 886 -4.65 8.01 10.91
CA GLU A 886 -3.63 7.19 11.59
C GLU A 886 -3.52 7.55 13.08
N TYR A 887 -3.47 8.86 13.39
CA TYR A 887 -3.50 9.35 14.77
C TYR A 887 -4.80 8.95 15.48
N ALA A 888 -5.92 9.07 14.79
CA ALA A 888 -7.24 8.76 15.35
C ALA A 888 -7.45 7.26 15.63
N TYR A 889 -6.92 6.37 14.79
CA TYR A 889 -6.96 4.92 15.01
C TYR A 889 -6.20 4.54 16.28
N LEU A 890 -4.99 5.08 16.46
CA LEU A 890 -4.21 4.87 17.69
C LEU A 890 -4.95 5.44 18.91
N ALA A 891 -5.45 6.67 18.82
CA ALA A 891 -6.19 7.31 19.90
C ALA A 891 -7.36 6.44 20.37
N LEU A 892 -8.22 6.02 19.43
CA LEU A 892 -9.43 5.28 19.74
C LEU A 892 -9.13 3.86 20.24
N ALA A 893 -8.06 3.24 19.72
CA ALA A 893 -7.63 1.94 20.20
C ALA A 893 -7.16 2.03 21.66
N LEU A 894 -6.36 3.05 22.01
CA LEU A 894 -5.89 3.28 23.37
C LEU A 894 -7.02 3.64 24.34
N GLU A 895 -7.99 4.45 23.92
CA GLU A 895 -9.18 4.78 24.73
C GLU A 895 -10.02 3.54 25.10
N LYS A 896 -9.92 2.47 24.30
CA LYS A 896 -10.62 1.19 24.51
C LYS A 896 -9.82 0.17 25.33
N VAL A 897 -8.54 0.42 25.61
CA VAL A 897 -7.71 -0.50 26.41
C VAL A 897 -8.20 -0.52 27.86
N LYS A 898 -8.39 -1.74 28.38
CA LYS A 898 -8.78 -2.01 29.75
C LYS A 898 -7.64 -2.63 30.54
N ASP A 899 -7.56 -2.32 31.83
CA ASP A 899 -6.67 -3.00 32.77
C ASP A 899 -7.24 -4.35 33.22
N GLU A 900 -6.51 -5.06 34.08
CA GLU A 900 -6.91 -6.37 34.62
C GLU A 900 -8.22 -6.33 35.42
N HIS A 901 -8.63 -5.15 35.90
CA HIS A 901 -9.86 -4.92 36.64
C HIS A 901 -11.01 -4.42 35.76
N GLY A 902 -10.82 -4.31 34.45
CA GLY A 902 -11.82 -3.82 33.49
C GLY A 902 -11.97 -2.30 33.44
N ASN A 903 -11.15 -1.54 34.16
CA ASN A 903 -11.13 -0.08 34.12
C ASN A 903 -10.34 0.42 32.90
N GLN A 904 -10.56 1.67 32.50
CA GLN A 904 -9.76 2.26 31.40
C GLN A 904 -8.29 2.39 31.84
N LYS A 905 -7.39 1.80 31.04
CA LYS A 905 -5.95 1.82 31.34
C LYS A 905 -5.35 3.22 31.16
N TYR A 906 -5.80 3.96 30.16
CA TYR A 906 -5.28 5.28 29.81
C TYR A 906 -6.38 6.34 29.90
N ASN A 907 -6.01 7.52 30.40
CA ASN A 907 -6.88 8.68 30.39
C ASN A 907 -6.84 9.36 29.00
N LYS A 908 -8.00 9.83 28.52
CA LYS A 908 -8.14 10.49 27.21
C LYS A 908 -7.20 11.69 27.02
N THR A 909 -7.06 12.54 28.03
CA THR A 909 -6.17 13.71 27.98
C THR A 909 -4.70 13.31 27.86
N LEU A 910 -4.31 12.22 28.53
CA LEU A 910 -2.95 11.68 28.45
C LEU A 910 -2.65 11.13 27.04
N ILE A 911 -3.61 10.43 26.43
CA ILE A 911 -3.49 9.95 25.05
C ILE A 911 -3.27 11.13 24.09
N TYR A 912 -4.02 12.22 24.24
CA TYR A 912 -3.95 13.33 23.29
C TYR A 912 -2.67 14.14 23.45
N ASN A 913 -2.19 14.34 24.69
CA ASN A 913 -0.89 14.96 24.92
C ASN A 913 0.26 14.10 24.36
N TRP A 914 0.19 12.77 24.51
CA TRP A 914 1.17 11.85 23.93
C TRP A 914 1.17 11.93 22.39
N LEU A 915 0.00 11.94 21.75
CA LEU A 915 -0.12 12.10 20.31
C LEU A 915 0.37 13.48 19.83
N ASP A 916 0.09 14.56 20.55
CA ASP A 916 0.56 15.91 20.20
C ASP A 916 2.09 15.99 20.27
N ASN A 917 2.71 15.32 21.26
CA ASN A 917 4.17 15.19 21.34
C ASN A 917 4.74 14.46 20.12
N ILE A 918 4.08 13.40 19.66
CA ILE A 918 4.49 12.66 18.45
C ILE A 918 4.33 13.52 17.20
N ARG A 919 3.24 14.30 17.09
CA ARG A 919 3.02 15.25 16.01
C ARG A 919 4.15 16.27 15.90
N GLU A 920 4.56 16.84 17.03
CA GLU A 920 5.69 17.77 17.12
C GLU A 920 7.04 17.09 16.85
N MET A 921 7.21 15.82 17.23
CA MET A 921 8.39 15.04 16.82
C MET A 921 8.44 14.84 15.30
N GLY A 922 7.31 14.53 14.66
CA GLY A 922 7.22 14.39 13.20
C GLY A 922 7.64 15.67 12.46
N LEU A 923 7.15 16.83 12.90
CA LEU A 923 7.55 18.13 12.31
C LEU A 923 9.05 18.42 12.45
N ARG A 924 9.65 18.08 13.60
CA ARG A 924 11.08 18.26 13.86
C ARG A 924 11.98 17.27 13.12
N GLN A 925 11.46 16.08 12.81
CA GLN A 925 12.18 15.03 12.08
C GLN A 925 12.21 15.25 10.55
N SER A 926 11.46 16.22 10.03
CA SER A 926 11.48 16.52 8.59
C SER A 926 12.84 17.06 8.16
N PHE A 927 13.35 16.61 7.01
CA PHE A 927 14.69 16.99 6.52
C PHE A 927 14.83 18.43 6.03
N GLU A 928 13.73 19.17 5.97
CA GLU A 928 13.76 20.61 5.74
C GLU A 928 13.78 21.34 7.09
N GLU A 929 14.71 22.28 7.27
CA GLU A 929 14.74 23.12 8.47
C GLU A 929 13.44 23.92 8.60
N ILE A 930 12.97 24.15 9.83
CA ILE A 930 11.88 25.09 10.06
C ILE A 930 12.51 26.48 9.92
N GLY A 931 12.32 27.12 8.77
CA GLY A 931 12.54 28.56 8.69
C GLY A 931 11.56 29.23 9.64
N GLU A 932 12.07 29.95 10.64
CA GLU A 932 11.28 30.84 11.49
C GLU A 932 10.63 31.97 10.69
#